data_AF-A0AAJ2ZD02-F1
#
_entry.id   AF-A0AAJ2ZD02-F1
#
_cell.length_a   1.000
_cell.length_b   1.000
_cell.length_c   1.000
_cell.angle_alpha   90.00
_cell.angle_beta   90.00
_cell.angle_gamma   90.00
#
_symmetry.space_group_name_H-M   'P 1'
#
loop_
_entity.id
_entity.type
_entity.pdbx_description
1 polymer ?
#
loop_
_entity_poly.entity_id
_entity_poly.type
_entity_poly.pdbx_seq_one_letter_code
_entity_poly.pdbx_strand_id
1 'polypeptide(L)'
;MKLSPRLVALSGAAAAGLIAAGTAAAVQAAPPGPAAPDAAQARAIAADSARALVANRPAYLHASADDAFVQKAVISSEGTQYVPYERTYKGLPVVGGDFVLATDAAGNLKYASVAQQQAIGSLATTPKLTSAAAAKTARAQLRKVTTVEGTSLVVYTLGAKPALAWETTVRGTGAEGPSRLTVDVDAVSGAVLRTQEHVVHGTGTGAWNGPSPLTLNTTQSGSTYSMKDPTVTNLSCQDAATNTTFSGSDDVWGNGTATNRETGCVDALFAAQTEHKMLAQWLGRNGADGNGGYWPIRVGLNDQNAYYDGTQVQIGKNTAGQWIGSLDVVAHEIGHGIDDHTPGGISGGGTQEFVADTFGAATEWFANEPSSYDAPDFLVGEKVNLVGSGPIRNMYNPSALGDPNCYSSSIPGTEVHAAAGPGNHWFYLLANGSSPTNGQPASSTCNGSSVTGLGIQKAMKIMYNAMLLKTSSSSYLKYRVWTLQAAKNLYPTSCTEFNAVKAAWNAISVPAQTGEATCTGGTPTPTPTTTTTPPSGSCTGQKLANPGFESGNVSWTASSGVITNSTSQAAHGGSYKAWLDGYGTTHTDTLSQSVTIPAGCRATLSFWLHIDSAESTTTTAYDKLTVKAGSTTLATYSNLNKATGYVQRSFDISSLAGTTATISFSGVEDSSLQTSFVVDDTAVTLS
;
A
#
# COMPACT_ATOMS: atom_id res chain seq x y z
N MET A 1 -22.34 -37.44 39.12
CA MET A 1 -23.61 -37.33 38.36
C MET A 1 -23.40 -38.11 37.05
N LYS A 2 -24.26 -39.00 36.52
CA LYS A 2 -25.74 -39.03 36.36
C LYS A 2 -26.27 -37.90 35.44
N LEU A 3 -27.11 -38.12 34.42
CA LEU A 3 -27.67 -39.36 33.82
C LEU A 3 -28.41 -39.04 32.49
N SER A 4 -28.19 -39.83 31.40
CA SER A 4 -29.18 -40.17 30.34
C SER A 4 -29.85 -39.00 29.54
N PRO A 5 -30.84 -39.21 28.62
CA PRO A 5 -31.49 -40.43 28.03
C PRO A 5 -31.28 -40.58 26.48
N ARG A 6 -31.84 -41.50 25.67
CA ARG A 6 -32.77 -42.68 25.72
C ARG A 6 -32.39 -43.60 24.51
N LEU A 7 -32.40 -44.95 24.56
CA LEU A 7 -33.53 -45.91 24.34
C LEU A 7 -34.36 -45.65 23.05
N VAL A 8 -34.71 -46.65 22.22
CA VAL A 8 -35.43 -47.93 22.50
C VAL A 8 -34.87 -49.16 21.70
N ALA A 9 -35.21 -50.40 22.11
CA ALA A 9 -34.84 -51.70 21.48
C ALA A 9 -35.82 -52.13 20.34
N LEU A 10 -35.87 -53.33 19.71
CA LEU A 10 -35.49 -54.76 19.92
C LEU A 10 -35.16 -55.40 18.53
N SER A 11 -34.77 -56.67 18.23
CA SER A 11 -34.26 -57.94 18.83
C SER A 11 -33.94 -58.92 17.65
N GLY A 12 -33.30 -60.09 17.72
CA GLY A 12 -32.66 -60.89 18.79
C GLY A 12 -32.37 -62.35 18.32
N ALA A 13 -31.62 -63.14 19.13
CA ALA A 13 -31.43 -64.62 19.10
C ALA A 13 -30.77 -65.31 17.86
N ALA A 14 -30.19 -66.53 17.92
CA ALA A 14 -29.40 -67.34 18.90
C ALA A 14 -28.90 -68.63 18.16
N ALA A 15 -28.10 -69.63 18.65
CA ALA A 15 -27.34 -69.90 19.88
C ALA A 15 -26.25 -70.99 19.63
N ALA A 16 -25.23 -71.07 20.51
CA ALA A 16 -24.43 -72.26 20.89
C ALA A 16 -23.49 -72.95 19.85
N GLY A 17 -22.61 -73.85 20.35
CA GLY A 17 -21.63 -74.62 19.59
C GLY A 17 -21.03 -75.80 20.38
N LEU A 18 -20.11 -76.58 19.77
CA LEU A 18 -19.47 -77.79 20.32
C LEU A 18 -18.01 -77.91 19.84
N ILE A 19 -17.18 -78.67 20.56
CA ILE A 19 -15.74 -78.86 20.27
C ILE A 19 -15.46 -80.29 19.79
N ALA A 20 -14.63 -80.43 18.76
CA ALA A 20 -14.00 -81.69 18.34
C ALA A 20 -12.54 -81.43 17.89
N ALA A 21 -11.66 -82.42 18.06
CA ALA A 21 -10.25 -82.31 17.66
C ALA A 21 -10.05 -82.71 16.19
N GLY A 22 -9.10 -82.06 15.50
CA GLY A 22 -8.77 -82.29 14.09
C GLY A 22 -7.25 -82.33 13.85
N THR A 23 -6.83 -83.01 12.78
CA THR A 23 -5.43 -83.26 12.45
C THR A 23 -4.73 -82.04 11.85
N ALA A 24 -3.47 -81.80 12.27
CA ALA A 24 -2.65 -80.75 11.69
C ALA A 24 -2.03 -81.19 10.36
N ALA A 25 -2.49 -80.61 9.25
CA ALA A 25 -1.81 -80.69 7.97
C ALA A 25 -0.73 -79.59 7.88
N ALA A 26 0.51 -79.96 7.55
CA ALA A 26 1.60 -79.01 7.41
C ALA A 26 1.47 -78.24 6.08
N VAL A 27 1.01 -76.98 6.15
CA VAL A 27 0.98 -76.09 5.00
C VAL A 27 2.41 -75.64 4.69
N GLN A 28 2.94 -75.99 3.52
CA GLN A 28 4.18 -75.40 3.02
C GLN A 28 3.94 -73.90 2.76
N ALA A 29 4.71 -73.05 3.45
CA ALA A 29 4.69 -71.62 3.20
C ALA A 29 5.19 -71.33 1.77
N ALA A 30 4.51 -70.42 1.07
CA ALA A 30 4.97 -69.94 -0.22
C ALA A 30 6.34 -69.25 -0.10
N PRO A 31 7.20 -69.28 -1.14
CA PRO A 31 8.44 -68.53 -1.14
C PRO A 31 8.20 -67.04 -0.83
N PRO A 32 9.07 -66.37 -0.06
CA PRO A 32 8.95 -64.93 0.16
C PRO A 32 9.05 -64.23 -1.20
N GLY A 33 8.14 -63.28 -1.44
CA GLY A 33 8.18 -62.43 -2.63
C GLY A 33 9.45 -61.58 -2.68
N PRO A 34 9.79 -60.99 -3.84
CA PRO A 34 10.92 -60.09 -3.96
C PRO A 34 10.80 -58.96 -2.93
N ALA A 35 11.90 -58.66 -2.24
CA ALA A 35 11.94 -57.62 -1.22
C ALA A 35 11.59 -56.25 -1.83
N ALA A 36 10.95 -55.39 -1.03
CA ALA A 36 10.70 -54.01 -1.44
C ALA A 36 12.03 -53.28 -1.76
N PRO A 37 12.09 -52.45 -2.82
CA PRO A 37 13.31 -51.74 -3.17
C PRO A 37 13.85 -50.88 -2.03
N ASP A 38 15.17 -50.87 -1.85
CA ASP A 38 15.81 -49.93 -0.92
C ASP A 38 15.67 -48.48 -1.42
N ALA A 39 15.96 -47.49 -0.57
CA ALA A 39 15.76 -46.09 -0.92
C ALA A 39 16.61 -45.58 -2.10
N ALA A 40 17.76 -46.20 -2.39
CA ALA A 40 18.57 -45.88 -3.57
C ALA A 40 18.02 -46.58 -4.83
N GLN A 41 17.60 -47.85 -4.71
CA GLN A 41 16.92 -48.59 -5.77
C GLN A 41 15.62 -47.90 -6.19
N ALA A 42 14.78 -47.49 -5.23
CA ALA A 42 13.53 -46.78 -5.48
C ALA A 42 13.77 -45.47 -6.27
N ARG A 43 14.80 -44.69 -5.92
CA ARG A 43 15.19 -43.49 -6.68
C ARG A 43 15.68 -43.82 -8.09
N ALA A 44 16.44 -44.89 -8.28
CA ALA A 44 16.90 -45.30 -9.61
C ALA A 44 15.73 -45.76 -10.50
N ILE A 45 14.84 -46.61 -9.96
CA ILE A 45 13.63 -47.11 -10.64
C ILE A 45 12.72 -45.95 -11.03
N ALA A 46 12.47 -45.01 -10.12
CA ALA A 46 11.71 -43.79 -10.41
C ALA A 46 12.38 -42.89 -11.46
N ALA A 47 13.71 -42.79 -11.44
CA ALA A 47 14.44 -42.04 -12.45
C ALA A 47 14.29 -42.67 -13.85
N ASP A 48 14.36 -44.00 -13.97
CA ASP A 48 14.21 -44.71 -15.24
C ASP A 48 12.76 -44.75 -15.75
N SER A 49 11.78 -44.98 -14.87
CA SER A 49 10.37 -44.97 -15.28
C SER A 49 9.93 -43.58 -15.75
N ALA A 50 10.40 -42.52 -15.08
CA ALA A 50 10.19 -41.14 -15.50
C ALA A 50 10.89 -40.82 -16.84
N ARG A 51 12.13 -41.29 -17.05
CA ARG A 51 12.82 -41.16 -18.36
C ARG A 51 12.01 -41.80 -19.49
N ALA A 52 11.55 -43.03 -19.30
CA ALA A 52 10.74 -43.73 -20.29
C ALA A 52 9.39 -43.04 -20.55
N LEU A 53 8.74 -42.54 -19.50
CA LEU A 53 7.48 -41.82 -19.60
C LEU A 53 7.62 -40.48 -20.34
N VAL A 54 8.64 -39.68 -20.02
CA VAL A 54 8.92 -38.39 -20.68
C VAL A 54 9.36 -38.58 -22.14
N ALA A 55 10.10 -39.65 -22.45
CA ALA A 55 10.47 -39.99 -23.83
C ALA A 55 9.25 -40.25 -24.74
N ASN A 56 8.15 -40.75 -24.18
CA ASN A 56 6.87 -40.95 -24.90
C ASN A 56 6.05 -39.65 -25.08
N ARG A 57 6.52 -38.51 -24.54
CA ARG A 57 5.93 -37.15 -24.69
C ARG A 57 4.40 -37.11 -24.45
N PRO A 58 3.88 -37.65 -23.33
CA PRO A 58 2.44 -37.70 -23.07
C PRO A 58 1.79 -36.32 -23.09
N ALA A 59 0.55 -36.25 -23.56
CA ALA A 59 -0.13 -35.00 -23.93
C ALA A 59 -0.18 -33.94 -22.80
N TYR A 60 -0.26 -34.36 -21.54
CA TYR A 60 -0.26 -33.47 -20.38
C TYR A 60 1.05 -32.72 -20.14
N LEU A 61 2.15 -33.09 -20.82
CA LEU A 61 3.40 -32.29 -20.81
C LEU A 61 3.36 -31.11 -21.80
N HIS A 62 2.33 -31.03 -22.65
CA HIS A 62 2.16 -30.01 -23.68
C HIS A 62 3.44 -29.82 -24.54
N ALA A 63 4.08 -30.93 -24.90
CA ALA A 63 5.41 -30.95 -25.50
C ALA A 63 5.39 -30.52 -26.98
N SER A 64 6.20 -29.50 -27.32
CA SER A 64 6.43 -29.03 -28.70
C SER A 64 7.46 -29.92 -29.41
N ALA A 65 7.64 -29.79 -30.72
CA ALA A 65 8.66 -30.56 -31.45
C ALA A 65 10.08 -30.30 -30.93
N ASP A 66 10.42 -29.03 -30.64
CA ASP A 66 11.75 -28.60 -30.19
C ASP A 66 11.97 -28.63 -28.67
N ASP A 67 11.04 -29.22 -27.89
CA ASP A 67 11.18 -29.34 -26.43
C ASP A 67 12.11 -30.52 -26.05
N ALA A 68 13.24 -30.22 -25.41
CA ALA A 68 14.05 -31.20 -24.69
C ALA A 68 13.82 -31.08 -23.17
N PHE A 69 14.03 -32.18 -22.45
CA PHE A 69 13.70 -32.31 -21.02
C PHE A 69 14.92 -32.78 -20.23
N VAL A 70 15.32 -32.01 -19.22
CA VAL A 70 16.49 -32.28 -18.39
C VAL A 70 16.03 -32.73 -17.00
N GLN A 71 16.17 -34.03 -16.74
CA GLN A 71 15.87 -34.64 -15.45
C GLN A 71 16.81 -34.10 -14.36
N LYS A 72 16.27 -33.87 -13.16
CA LYS A 72 17.02 -33.46 -11.97
C LYS A 72 17.09 -34.60 -10.94
N ALA A 73 17.78 -34.36 -9.84
CA ALA A 73 17.93 -35.34 -8.78
C ALA A 73 16.56 -35.78 -8.23
N VAL A 74 16.37 -37.09 -8.05
CA VAL A 74 15.12 -37.64 -7.49
C VAL A 74 15.08 -37.41 -5.99
N ILE A 75 14.00 -36.80 -5.52
CA ILE A 75 13.75 -36.50 -4.11
C ILE A 75 12.82 -37.58 -3.54
N SER A 76 13.17 -38.17 -2.41
CA SER A 76 12.35 -39.20 -1.73
C SER A 76 11.65 -38.60 -0.51
N SER A 77 10.35 -38.85 -0.34
CA SER A 77 9.62 -38.55 0.90
C SER A 77 8.43 -39.50 1.08
N GLU A 78 8.22 -40.04 2.29
CA GLU A 78 7.11 -40.94 2.64
C GLU A 78 6.81 -42.04 1.59
N GLY A 79 7.86 -42.71 1.12
CA GLY A 79 7.78 -43.77 0.09
C GLY A 79 7.56 -43.28 -1.35
N THR A 80 7.14 -42.04 -1.55
CA THR A 80 6.98 -41.39 -2.85
C THR A 80 8.33 -40.88 -3.37
N GLN A 81 8.55 -41.02 -4.68
CA GLN A 81 9.72 -40.49 -5.38
C GLN A 81 9.28 -39.37 -6.32
N TYR A 82 9.80 -38.17 -6.10
CA TYR A 82 9.52 -36.97 -6.89
C TYR A 82 10.67 -36.76 -7.86
N VAL A 83 10.36 -36.70 -9.16
CA VAL A 83 11.33 -36.58 -10.25
C VAL A 83 11.10 -35.25 -10.97
N PRO A 84 11.88 -34.19 -10.65
CA PRO A 84 11.75 -32.90 -11.32
C PRO A 84 12.41 -32.91 -12.71
N TYR A 85 11.84 -32.12 -13.62
CA TYR A 85 12.36 -31.87 -14.95
C TYR A 85 12.34 -30.37 -15.26
N GLU A 86 13.47 -29.86 -15.75
CA GLU A 86 13.51 -28.60 -16.49
C GLU A 86 13.22 -28.86 -17.98
N ARG A 87 12.69 -27.86 -18.68
CA ARG A 87 12.46 -27.87 -20.13
C ARG A 87 13.39 -26.87 -20.82
N THR A 88 13.87 -27.24 -22.01
CA THR A 88 14.51 -26.30 -22.94
C THR A 88 13.82 -26.36 -24.31
N TYR A 89 13.50 -25.21 -24.90
CA TYR A 89 12.96 -25.12 -26.26
C TYR A 89 14.06 -24.60 -27.21
N LYS A 90 14.43 -25.38 -28.23
CA LYS A 90 15.56 -25.06 -29.14
C LYS A 90 16.88 -24.75 -28.39
N GLY A 91 17.07 -25.36 -27.21
CA GLY A 91 18.23 -25.14 -26.34
C GLY A 91 18.14 -23.95 -25.37
N LEU A 92 17.10 -23.10 -25.45
CA LEU A 92 16.86 -22.04 -24.47
C LEU A 92 16.07 -22.59 -23.26
N PRO A 93 16.40 -22.23 -22.01
CA PRO A 93 15.59 -22.58 -20.83
C PRO A 93 14.15 -22.10 -20.95
N VAL A 94 13.19 -22.85 -20.40
CA VAL A 94 11.76 -22.47 -20.40
C VAL A 94 11.26 -22.15 -18.98
N VAL A 95 11.00 -20.87 -18.71
CA VAL A 95 10.41 -20.36 -17.47
C VAL A 95 8.92 -20.73 -17.43
N GLY A 96 8.55 -21.62 -16.52
CA GLY A 96 7.21 -22.23 -16.46
C GLY A 96 7.01 -23.40 -17.43
N GLY A 97 8.10 -23.96 -17.96
CA GLY A 97 8.08 -25.18 -18.78
C GLY A 97 8.30 -26.46 -17.95
N ASP A 98 8.71 -26.31 -16.70
CA ASP A 98 9.06 -27.37 -15.75
C ASP A 98 7.87 -28.24 -15.32
N PHE A 99 8.20 -29.41 -14.76
CA PHE A 99 7.24 -30.35 -14.21
C PHE A 99 7.89 -31.32 -13.21
N VAL A 100 7.07 -31.93 -12.36
CA VAL A 100 7.48 -32.97 -11.40
C VAL A 100 6.59 -34.20 -11.57
N LEU A 101 7.22 -35.36 -11.76
CA LEU A 101 6.54 -36.66 -11.79
C LEU A 101 6.69 -37.33 -10.42
N ALA A 102 5.56 -37.62 -9.76
CA ALA A 102 5.53 -38.35 -8.49
C ALA A 102 5.20 -39.82 -8.76
N THR A 103 6.05 -40.73 -8.27
CA THR A 103 5.96 -42.18 -8.47
C THR A 103 6.03 -42.92 -7.12
N ASP A 104 5.56 -44.18 -7.06
CA ASP A 104 5.87 -45.05 -5.93
C ASP A 104 7.27 -45.66 -6.03
N ALA A 105 7.70 -46.38 -4.99
CA ALA A 105 9.01 -47.05 -4.94
C ALA A 105 9.22 -48.13 -6.04
N ALA A 106 8.17 -48.55 -6.74
CA ALA A 106 8.25 -49.43 -7.91
C ALA A 106 8.20 -48.65 -9.24
N GLY A 107 8.26 -47.32 -9.20
CA GLY A 107 8.32 -46.43 -10.37
C GLY A 107 6.97 -46.12 -11.02
N ASN A 108 5.85 -46.57 -10.46
CA ASN A 108 4.53 -46.31 -11.06
C ASN A 108 4.11 -44.87 -10.81
N LEU A 109 3.76 -44.13 -11.88
CA LEU A 109 3.25 -42.76 -11.78
C LEU A 109 1.99 -42.71 -10.92
N LYS A 110 1.97 -41.79 -9.95
CA LYS A 110 0.81 -41.43 -9.14
C LYS A 110 0.25 -40.07 -9.54
N TYR A 111 1.13 -39.12 -9.85
CA TYR A 111 0.75 -37.75 -10.21
C TYR A 111 1.80 -37.10 -11.11
N ALA A 112 1.36 -36.20 -11.98
CA ALA A 112 2.22 -35.34 -12.79
C ALA A 112 1.81 -33.87 -12.56
N SER A 113 2.69 -33.11 -11.91
CA SER A 113 2.52 -31.67 -11.70
C SER A 113 3.22 -30.94 -12.84
N VAL A 114 2.49 -30.23 -13.71
CA VAL A 114 3.04 -29.58 -14.91
C VAL A 114 2.70 -28.10 -14.90
N ALA A 115 3.72 -27.22 -15.00
CA ALA A 115 3.49 -25.77 -15.01
C ALA A 115 2.87 -25.29 -16.34
N GLN A 116 3.35 -25.84 -17.47
CA GLN A 116 3.01 -25.37 -18.80
C GLN A 116 1.60 -25.82 -19.26
N GLN A 117 0.70 -24.86 -19.50
CA GLN A 117 -0.71 -25.12 -19.84
C GLN A 117 -1.00 -25.35 -21.35
N GLN A 118 -0.04 -25.02 -22.22
CA GLN A 118 -0.18 -25.09 -23.69
C GLN A 118 1.18 -25.34 -24.36
N ALA A 119 1.20 -25.81 -25.60
CA ALA A 119 2.46 -26.05 -26.31
C ALA A 119 3.11 -24.73 -26.79
N ILE A 120 4.45 -24.67 -26.76
CA ILE A 120 5.25 -23.52 -27.25
C ILE A 120 5.07 -23.34 -28.78
N GLY A 121 4.88 -24.45 -29.50
CA GLY A 121 4.59 -24.43 -30.94
C GLY A 121 5.78 -23.93 -31.76
N SER A 122 5.54 -22.97 -32.66
CA SER A 122 6.51 -22.46 -33.64
C SER A 122 7.14 -21.11 -33.24
N LEU A 123 7.51 -20.95 -31.96
CA LEU A 123 8.14 -19.74 -31.45
C LEU A 123 9.51 -19.46 -32.12
N ALA A 124 9.75 -18.20 -32.46
CA ALA A 124 11.03 -17.72 -32.98
C ALA A 124 11.98 -17.37 -31.82
N THR A 125 13.24 -17.81 -31.91
CA THR A 125 14.25 -17.67 -30.85
C THR A 125 15.31 -16.60 -31.12
N THR A 126 15.15 -15.82 -32.19
CA THR A 126 16.00 -14.65 -32.48
C THR A 126 15.40 -13.40 -31.83
N PRO A 127 16.06 -12.78 -30.83
CA PRO A 127 15.55 -11.58 -30.19
C PRO A 127 15.69 -10.35 -31.11
N LYS A 128 14.75 -9.40 -31.02
CA LYS A 128 14.89 -8.06 -31.62
C LYS A 128 15.54 -7.06 -30.67
N LEU A 129 15.27 -7.22 -29.37
CA LEU A 129 15.84 -6.42 -28.30
C LEU A 129 17.20 -6.99 -27.88
N THR A 130 18.19 -6.14 -27.62
CA THR A 130 19.48 -6.59 -27.08
C THR A 130 19.39 -6.87 -25.58
N SER A 131 20.24 -7.78 -25.08
CA SER A 131 20.38 -8.04 -23.63
C SER A 131 20.69 -6.77 -22.82
N ALA A 132 21.50 -5.85 -23.37
CA ALA A 132 21.79 -4.57 -22.74
C ALA A 132 20.56 -3.64 -22.64
N ALA A 133 19.65 -3.69 -23.60
CA ALA A 133 18.39 -2.93 -23.54
C ALA A 133 17.39 -3.57 -22.56
N ALA A 134 17.28 -4.90 -22.55
CA ALA A 134 16.52 -5.62 -21.53
C ALA A 134 17.04 -5.34 -20.11
N ALA A 135 18.36 -5.36 -19.91
CA ALA A 135 18.98 -5.02 -18.64
C ALA A 135 18.75 -3.55 -18.22
N LYS A 136 18.50 -2.63 -19.16
CA LYS A 136 18.04 -1.27 -18.85
C LYS A 136 16.61 -1.26 -18.32
N THR A 137 15.69 -2.02 -18.92
CA THR A 137 14.30 -2.19 -18.42
C THR A 137 14.28 -2.84 -17.05
N ALA A 138 15.05 -3.91 -16.84
CA ALA A 138 15.19 -4.57 -15.53
C ALA A 138 15.79 -3.64 -14.47
N ARG A 139 16.80 -2.82 -14.83
CA ARG A 139 17.37 -1.79 -13.95
C ARG A 139 16.36 -0.72 -13.51
N ALA A 140 15.35 -0.43 -14.33
CA ALA A 140 14.32 0.56 -14.00
C ALA A 140 13.32 0.09 -12.93
N GLN A 141 13.32 -1.20 -12.58
CA GLN A 141 12.44 -1.75 -11.54
C GLN A 141 12.92 -1.44 -10.10
N LEU A 142 14.11 -0.83 -9.93
CA LEU A 142 14.68 -0.48 -8.62
C LEU A 142 14.98 1.03 -8.54
N ARG A 143 14.75 1.62 -7.35
CA ARG A 143 15.10 3.02 -7.05
C ARG A 143 16.62 3.27 -7.20
N LYS A 144 17.43 2.27 -6.87
CA LYS A 144 18.89 2.29 -7.04
C LYS A 144 19.38 0.88 -7.35
N VAL A 145 20.16 0.70 -8.41
CA VAL A 145 20.79 -0.59 -8.75
C VAL A 145 22.27 -0.54 -8.41
N THR A 146 22.74 -1.45 -7.57
CA THR A 146 24.17 -1.67 -7.29
C THR A 146 24.81 -2.59 -8.31
N THR A 147 24.08 -3.61 -8.79
CA THR A 147 24.64 -4.71 -9.59
C THR A 147 23.60 -5.29 -10.55
N VAL A 148 24.05 -5.73 -11.72
CA VAL A 148 23.30 -6.68 -12.58
C VAL A 148 24.07 -7.99 -12.46
N GLU A 149 23.42 -9.06 -11.98
CA GLU A 149 24.09 -10.34 -11.72
C GLU A 149 24.19 -11.20 -12.99
N GLY A 150 23.26 -11.04 -13.92
CA GLY A 150 23.29 -11.68 -15.24
C GLY A 150 22.05 -11.35 -16.08
N THR A 151 22.15 -11.59 -17.39
CA THR A 151 21.04 -11.52 -18.37
C THR A 151 21.15 -12.69 -19.33
N SER A 152 20.10 -13.52 -19.40
CA SER A 152 20.04 -14.75 -20.19
C SER A 152 18.81 -14.77 -21.11
N LEU A 153 18.92 -15.40 -22.27
CA LEU A 153 17.78 -15.56 -23.19
C LEU A 153 17.00 -16.84 -22.81
N VAL A 154 15.71 -16.71 -22.57
CA VAL A 154 14.79 -17.77 -22.14
C VAL A 154 13.52 -17.75 -22.98
N VAL A 155 12.74 -18.84 -22.91
CA VAL A 155 11.34 -18.85 -23.35
C VAL A 155 10.44 -18.76 -22.11
N TYR A 156 9.45 -17.88 -22.15
CA TYR A 156 8.53 -17.62 -21.04
C TYR A 156 7.15 -18.20 -21.37
N THR A 157 6.64 -19.12 -20.53
CA THR A 157 5.36 -19.83 -20.77
C THR A 157 4.32 -19.66 -19.66
N LEU A 158 4.60 -18.83 -18.65
CA LEU A 158 3.62 -18.46 -17.60
C LEU A 158 2.59 -17.42 -18.08
N GLY A 159 2.86 -16.74 -19.20
CA GLY A 159 1.93 -15.79 -19.82
C GLY A 159 0.86 -16.46 -20.71
N ALA A 160 -0.14 -15.68 -21.11
CA ALA A 160 -1.25 -16.14 -21.96
C ALA A 160 -0.81 -16.72 -23.33
N LYS A 161 0.42 -16.42 -23.78
CA LYS A 161 1.08 -17.05 -24.93
C LYS A 161 2.57 -17.26 -24.62
N PRO A 162 3.22 -18.30 -25.18
CA PRO A 162 4.67 -18.46 -25.16
C PRO A 162 5.38 -17.25 -25.78
N ALA A 163 6.38 -16.70 -25.09
CA ALA A 163 7.16 -15.54 -25.52
C ALA A 163 8.68 -15.82 -25.44
N LEU A 164 9.47 -15.07 -26.21
CA LEU A 164 10.93 -15.06 -26.06
C LEU A 164 11.30 -13.91 -25.14
N ALA A 165 12.09 -14.16 -24.09
CA ALA A 165 12.40 -13.17 -23.06
C ALA A 165 13.88 -13.12 -22.69
N TRP A 166 14.31 -11.99 -22.17
CA TRP A 166 15.59 -11.80 -21.49
C TRP A 166 15.33 -11.82 -19.97
N GLU A 167 15.63 -12.94 -19.31
CA GLU A 167 15.62 -13.02 -17.84
C GLU A 167 16.85 -12.28 -17.32
N THR A 168 16.66 -11.24 -16.51
CA THR A 168 17.74 -10.42 -15.94
C THR A 168 17.61 -10.29 -14.43
N THR A 169 18.65 -10.65 -13.69
CA THR A 169 18.70 -10.42 -12.24
C THR A 169 19.44 -9.13 -11.91
N VAL A 170 18.80 -8.24 -11.15
CA VAL A 170 19.34 -6.97 -10.65
C VAL A 170 19.32 -6.93 -9.12
N ARG A 171 20.32 -6.29 -8.51
CA ARG A 171 20.41 -6.07 -7.06
C ARG A 171 20.55 -4.58 -6.75
N GLY A 172 19.93 -4.14 -5.66
CA GLY A 172 20.11 -2.80 -5.13
C GLY A 172 19.10 -2.47 -4.03
N THR A 173 18.32 -1.41 -4.25
CA THR A 173 17.35 -0.87 -3.29
C THR A 173 16.01 -0.62 -3.99
N GLY A 174 14.96 -1.26 -3.47
CA GLY A 174 13.58 -1.12 -3.95
C GLY A 174 12.83 0.01 -3.25
N ALA A 175 11.51 -0.14 -3.10
CA ALA A 175 10.69 0.80 -2.32
C ALA A 175 10.83 0.61 -0.79
N GLU A 176 11.01 -0.64 -0.35
CA GLU A 176 10.91 -1.07 1.05
C GLU A 176 12.25 -1.34 1.74
N GLY A 177 13.35 -1.38 0.98
CA GLY A 177 14.68 -1.68 1.51
C GLY A 177 15.64 -2.25 0.45
N PRO A 178 16.66 -3.02 0.87
CA PRO A 178 17.46 -3.85 -0.03
C PRO A 178 16.58 -4.77 -0.88
N SER A 179 16.94 -4.99 -2.14
CA SER A 179 16.13 -5.78 -3.08
C SER A 179 17.01 -6.50 -4.11
N ARG A 180 16.54 -7.64 -4.60
CA ARG A 180 17.16 -8.45 -5.65
C ARG A 180 16.07 -9.03 -6.56
N LEU A 181 15.70 -8.27 -7.60
CA LEU A 181 14.70 -8.71 -8.57
C LEU A 181 15.30 -9.57 -9.68
N THR A 182 14.60 -10.63 -10.07
CA THR A 182 14.71 -11.22 -11.41
C THR A 182 13.55 -10.70 -12.25
N VAL A 183 13.84 -10.18 -13.43
CA VAL A 183 12.89 -9.50 -14.32
C VAL A 183 12.98 -10.13 -15.70
N ASP A 184 11.87 -10.69 -16.19
CA ASP A 184 11.75 -11.15 -17.58
C ASP A 184 11.29 -10.01 -18.45
N VAL A 185 12.09 -9.67 -19.46
CA VAL A 185 11.77 -8.62 -20.43
C VAL A 185 11.56 -9.26 -21.79
N ASP A 186 10.37 -9.07 -22.39
CA ASP A 186 10.04 -9.60 -23.72
C ASP A 186 11.08 -9.14 -24.75
N ALA A 187 11.72 -10.10 -25.41
CA ALA A 187 12.87 -9.88 -26.26
C ALA A 187 12.50 -9.37 -27.67
N VAL A 188 11.22 -9.02 -27.90
CA VAL A 188 10.70 -8.47 -29.16
C VAL A 188 10.22 -7.02 -28.97
N SER A 189 9.62 -6.71 -27.82
CA SER A 189 8.94 -5.44 -27.50
C SER A 189 9.58 -4.64 -26.37
N GLY A 190 10.27 -5.29 -25.43
CA GLY A 190 10.81 -4.65 -24.23
C GLY A 190 9.83 -4.49 -23.07
N ALA A 191 8.61 -5.04 -23.16
CA ALA A 191 7.67 -5.12 -22.05
C ALA A 191 8.17 -6.05 -20.93
N VAL A 192 7.85 -5.76 -19.67
CA VAL A 192 8.11 -6.68 -18.55
C VAL A 192 7.03 -7.77 -18.53
N LEU A 193 7.45 -9.03 -18.54
CA LEU A 193 6.57 -10.21 -18.51
C LEU A 193 6.39 -10.80 -17.09
N ARG A 194 7.42 -10.65 -16.24
CA ARG A 194 7.46 -11.06 -14.83
C ARG A 194 8.48 -10.21 -14.09
N THR A 195 8.18 -9.88 -12.84
CA THR A 195 9.15 -9.42 -11.84
C THR A 195 9.03 -10.35 -10.62
N GLN A 196 10.16 -10.82 -10.11
CA GLN A 196 10.25 -11.75 -8.98
C GLN A 196 11.26 -11.22 -7.97
N GLU A 197 10.84 -10.96 -6.73
CA GLU A 197 11.75 -10.59 -5.64
C GLU A 197 12.43 -11.84 -5.06
N HIS A 198 13.66 -11.67 -4.58
CA HIS A 198 14.49 -12.70 -3.93
C HIS A 198 15.06 -12.25 -2.58
N VAL A 199 14.89 -10.99 -2.16
CA VAL A 199 15.04 -10.59 -0.76
C VAL A 199 13.76 -10.96 -0.02
N VAL A 200 13.88 -11.94 0.88
CA VAL A 200 12.80 -12.31 1.79
C VAL A 200 12.90 -11.41 3.02
N HIS A 201 11.84 -10.67 3.29
CA HIS A 201 11.65 -9.93 4.54
C HIS A 201 11.11 -10.89 5.62
N GLY A 202 11.25 -10.53 6.89
CA GLY A 202 10.56 -11.23 7.98
C GLY A 202 9.05 -11.14 7.79
N THR A 203 8.33 -12.18 8.23
CA THR A 203 6.86 -12.24 8.14
C THR A 203 6.25 -12.34 9.52
N GLY A 204 5.18 -11.58 9.77
CA GLY A 204 4.48 -11.56 11.05
C GLY A 204 3.02 -11.96 10.93
N THR A 205 2.48 -12.65 11.94
CA THR A 205 1.03 -12.82 12.12
C THR A 205 0.57 -11.97 13.31
N GLY A 206 0.10 -10.76 13.02
CA GLY A 206 -0.42 -9.80 14.01
C GLY A 206 -1.82 -10.18 14.53
N ALA A 207 -2.23 -9.55 15.63
CA ALA A 207 -3.57 -9.67 16.19
C ALA A 207 -4.51 -8.51 15.82
N TRP A 208 -3.95 -7.34 15.51
CA TRP A 208 -4.72 -6.12 15.23
C TRP A 208 -4.52 -5.64 13.80
N ASN A 209 -3.26 -5.64 13.36
CA ASN A 209 -2.83 -5.06 12.09
C ASN A 209 -2.85 -6.13 10.97
N GLY A 210 -3.12 -5.75 9.71
CA GLY A 210 -3.25 -6.70 8.62
C GLY A 210 -3.65 -6.17 7.23
N PRO A 211 -3.78 -7.07 6.24
CA PRO A 211 -3.83 -8.53 6.37
C PRO A 211 -2.46 -9.19 6.63
N SER A 212 -2.50 -10.28 7.40
CA SER A 212 -1.32 -11.16 7.57
C SER A 212 -1.07 -12.04 6.32
N PRO A 213 0.18 -12.41 6.01
CA PRO A 213 1.40 -12.08 6.74
C PRO A 213 1.83 -10.62 6.56
N LEU A 214 2.13 -9.95 7.68
CA LEU A 214 2.70 -8.61 7.72
C LEU A 214 4.17 -8.66 7.32
N THR A 215 4.61 -7.75 6.45
CA THR A 215 6.02 -7.59 6.07
C THR A 215 6.78 -6.83 7.16
N LEU A 216 7.79 -7.46 7.76
CA LEU A 216 8.64 -6.90 8.80
C LEU A 216 10.10 -6.79 8.35
N ASN A 217 10.74 -5.67 8.65
CA ASN A 217 12.19 -5.53 8.51
C ASN A 217 12.87 -6.03 9.80
N THR A 218 13.64 -7.11 9.69
CA THR A 218 14.26 -7.86 10.79
C THR A 218 15.77 -8.02 10.56
N THR A 219 16.51 -8.40 11.60
CA THR A 219 17.98 -8.53 11.55
C THR A 219 18.42 -9.97 11.76
N GLN A 220 19.02 -10.58 10.73
CA GLN A 220 19.71 -11.87 10.83
C GLN A 220 21.16 -11.68 11.31
N SER A 221 21.61 -12.52 12.25
CA SER A 221 23.00 -12.65 12.66
C SER A 221 23.36 -14.12 12.85
N GLY A 222 24.27 -14.64 12.02
CA GLY A 222 24.55 -16.07 11.97
C GLY A 222 23.30 -16.87 11.58
N SER A 223 22.88 -17.80 12.45
CA SER A 223 21.66 -18.60 12.30
C SER A 223 20.49 -18.11 13.15
N THR A 224 20.52 -16.86 13.62
CA THR A 224 19.49 -16.28 14.49
C THR A 224 18.92 -15.01 13.86
N TYR A 225 17.60 -14.93 13.78
CA TYR A 225 16.88 -13.72 13.39
C TYR A 225 16.45 -12.94 14.64
N SER A 226 16.16 -11.66 14.49
CA SER A 226 15.72 -10.79 15.59
C SER A 226 14.79 -9.69 15.13
N MET A 227 13.82 -9.34 15.97
CA MET A 227 12.83 -8.27 15.76
C MET A 227 13.47 -6.88 15.95
N LYS A 228 14.45 -6.58 15.12
CA LYS A 228 15.21 -5.34 15.05
C LYS A 228 15.32 -4.91 13.59
N ASP A 229 15.02 -3.66 13.31
CA ASP A 229 15.19 -3.11 11.97
C ASP A 229 16.69 -3.02 11.61
N PRO A 230 17.14 -3.55 10.45
CA PRO A 230 18.54 -3.50 10.03
C PRO A 230 18.95 -2.14 9.42
N THR A 231 18.00 -1.23 9.20
CA THR A 231 18.18 0.07 8.54
C THR A 231 17.85 1.27 9.41
N VAL A 232 16.94 1.14 10.38
CA VAL A 232 16.53 2.21 11.31
C VAL A 232 17.29 2.08 12.63
N THR A 233 17.88 3.17 13.11
CA THR A 233 18.70 3.14 14.33
C THR A 233 17.81 2.91 15.57
N ASN A 234 18.24 2.01 16.46
CA ASN A 234 17.57 1.62 17.72
C ASN A 234 16.16 1.01 17.62
N LEU A 235 15.49 1.01 16.46
CA LEU A 235 14.18 0.39 16.28
C LEU A 235 14.26 -1.13 16.48
N SER A 236 13.65 -1.62 17.56
CA SER A 236 13.53 -3.05 17.86
C SER A 236 12.40 -3.29 18.84
N CYS A 237 11.76 -4.46 18.75
CA CYS A 237 10.74 -4.88 19.69
C CYS A 237 11.29 -5.93 20.68
N GLN A 238 11.00 -5.71 21.97
CA GLN A 238 11.66 -6.36 23.09
C GLN A 238 10.63 -6.81 24.14
N ASP A 239 10.90 -7.88 24.89
CA ASP A 239 10.05 -8.27 26.01
C ASP A 239 10.24 -7.29 27.19
N ALA A 240 9.15 -6.69 27.67
CA ALA A 240 9.17 -5.68 28.72
C ALA A 240 9.66 -6.19 30.09
N ALA A 241 9.68 -7.51 30.33
CA ALA A 241 10.13 -8.10 31.59
C ALA A 241 11.63 -8.40 31.64
N THR A 242 12.29 -8.57 30.50
CA THR A 242 13.72 -8.91 30.39
C THR A 242 14.55 -7.85 29.66
N ASN A 243 13.90 -6.93 28.96
CA ASN A 243 14.51 -5.96 28.06
C ASN A 243 15.36 -6.58 26.94
N THR A 244 15.00 -7.79 26.49
CA THR A 244 15.66 -8.50 25.38
C THR A 244 14.83 -8.41 24.10
N THR A 245 15.45 -8.05 22.98
CA THR A 245 14.85 -8.17 21.63
C THR A 245 14.38 -9.59 21.38
N PHE A 246 13.19 -9.76 20.80
CA PHE A 246 12.71 -11.08 20.36
C PHE A 246 13.63 -11.65 19.29
N SER A 247 13.98 -12.94 19.41
CA SER A 247 14.95 -13.62 18.53
C SER A 247 14.62 -15.10 18.34
N GLY A 248 14.77 -15.60 17.12
CA GLY A 248 14.35 -16.94 16.70
C GLY A 248 15.32 -17.62 15.72
N SER A 249 15.02 -18.87 15.36
CA SER A 249 15.77 -19.66 14.36
C SER A 249 15.32 -19.44 12.91
N ASP A 250 14.15 -18.82 12.75
CA ASP A 250 13.47 -18.47 11.51
C ASP A 250 13.01 -17.00 11.57
N ASP A 251 12.45 -16.50 10.48
CA ASP A 251 12.00 -15.11 10.32
C ASP A 251 10.47 -15.03 10.19
N VAL A 252 9.78 -15.86 10.98
CA VAL A 252 8.32 -16.01 11.00
C VAL A 252 7.84 -15.78 12.43
N TRP A 253 7.14 -14.68 12.66
CA TRP A 253 6.91 -14.11 13.99
C TRP A 253 5.44 -14.10 14.36
N GLY A 254 5.13 -14.38 15.63
CA GLY A 254 3.79 -14.28 16.17
C GLY A 254 2.83 -15.36 15.66
N ASN A 255 1.62 -15.36 16.21
CA ASN A 255 0.63 -16.41 15.97
C ASN A 255 -0.82 -15.88 15.94
N GLY A 256 -1.01 -14.57 15.75
CA GLY A 256 -2.32 -13.89 15.77
C GLY A 256 -3.06 -13.93 17.11
N THR A 257 -2.52 -14.59 18.14
CA THR A 257 -3.12 -14.59 19.48
C THR A 257 -2.72 -13.31 20.21
N ALA A 258 -3.67 -12.40 20.42
CA ALA A 258 -3.42 -11.08 20.99
C ALA A 258 -2.83 -11.05 22.42
N THR A 259 -2.83 -12.19 23.14
CA THR A 259 -2.17 -12.34 24.45
C THR A 259 -0.74 -12.89 24.36
N ASN A 260 -0.26 -13.27 23.17
CA ASN A 260 1.13 -13.63 22.92
C ASN A 260 1.96 -12.35 22.72
N ARG A 261 3.08 -12.20 23.46
CA ARG A 261 3.94 -11.00 23.38
C ARG A 261 4.68 -10.86 22.06
N GLU A 262 5.02 -11.97 21.41
CA GLU A 262 5.65 -11.93 20.09
C GLU A 262 4.66 -11.43 19.03
N THR A 263 3.39 -11.88 19.09
CA THR A 263 2.28 -11.30 18.30
C THR A 263 2.13 -9.80 18.55
N GLY A 264 2.09 -9.37 19.82
CA GLY A 264 2.05 -7.94 20.14
C GLY A 264 3.29 -7.16 19.64
N CYS A 265 4.46 -7.82 19.56
CA CYS A 265 5.66 -7.26 18.95
C CYS A 265 5.63 -7.26 17.42
N VAL A 266 4.89 -8.15 16.77
CA VAL A 266 4.60 -8.10 15.33
C VAL A 266 3.76 -6.86 15.03
N ASP A 267 2.63 -6.70 15.74
CA ASP A 267 1.74 -5.55 15.56
C ASP A 267 2.52 -4.23 15.77
N ALA A 268 3.26 -4.11 16.90
CA ALA A 268 3.95 -2.88 17.25
C ALA A 268 5.22 -2.59 16.42
N LEU A 269 6.00 -3.60 15.99
CA LEU A 269 7.12 -3.37 15.08
C LEU A 269 6.63 -2.99 13.68
N PHE A 270 5.56 -3.62 13.19
CA PHE A 270 4.90 -3.23 11.95
C PHE A 270 4.43 -1.77 12.01
N ALA A 271 3.77 -1.37 13.10
CA ALA A 271 3.26 -0.02 13.25
C ALA A 271 4.37 1.04 13.19
N ALA A 272 5.45 0.87 13.96
CA ALA A 272 6.59 1.78 13.93
C ALA A 272 7.33 1.81 12.58
N GLN A 273 7.41 0.67 11.87
CA GLN A 273 7.97 0.61 10.51
C GLN A 273 7.06 1.27 9.47
N THR A 274 5.75 1.24 9.68
CA THR A 274 4.75 1.91 8.83
C THR A 274 4.72 3.41 9.06
N GLU A 275 4.81 3.87 10.32
CA GLU A 275 5.02 5.28 10.63
C GLU A 275 6.36 5.77 10.07
N HIS A 276 7.45 5.01 10.16
CA HIS A 276 8.74 5.41 9.58
C HIS A 276 8.63 5.71 8.07
N LYS A 277 7.84 4.89 7.35
CA LYS A 277 7.52 5.11 5.94
C LYS A 277 6.67 6.39 5.76
N MET A 278 5.68 6.65 6.63
CA MET A 278 4.86 7.88 6.62
C MET A 278 5.70 9.15 6.85
N LEU A 279 6.51 9.19 7.91
CA LEU A 279 7.38 10.32 8.25
C LEU A 279 8.33 10.67 7.08
N ALA A 280 8.94 9.66 6.47
CA ALA A 280 9.84 9.85 5.34
C ALA A 280 9.10 10.33 4.08
N GLN A 281 7.93 9.77 3.76
CA GLN A 281 7.24 10.00 2.48
C GLN A 281 6.34 11.25 2.48
N TRP A 282 5.61 11.53 3.57
CA TRP A 282 4.69 12.66 3.66
C TRP A 282 5.37 13.92 4.18
N LEU A 283 6.17 13.77 5.24
CA LEU A 283 6.77 14.87 6.01
C LEU A 283 8.23 15.17 5.62
N GLY A 284 8.95 14.19 5.08
CA GLY A 284 10.38 14.28 4.80
C GLY A 284 11.26 14.22 6.06
N ARG A 285 10.74 13.69 7.17
CA ARG A 285 11.48 13.54 8.43
C ARG A 285 12.31 12.26 8.41
N ASN A 286 13.57 12.36 8.84
CA ASN A 286 14.49 11.23 8.94
C ASN A 286 14.35 10.54 10.31
N GLY A 287 13.51 9.51 10.41
CA GLY A 287 13.27 8.80 11.68
C GLY A 287 12.42 9.58 12.69
N ALA A 288 12.05 8.93 13.79
CA ALA A 288 11.26 9.57 14.85
C ALA A 288 12.09 10.62 15.62
N ASP A 289 13.37 10.35 15.87
CA ASP A 289 14.31 11.28 16.52
C ASP A 289 14.79 12.45 15.60
N GLY A 290 14.41 12.44 14.32
CA GLY A 290 14.83 13.41 13.30
C GLY A 290 16.24 13.18 12.71
N ASN A 291 16.98 12.18 13.19
CA ASN A 291 18.36 11.85 12.80
C ASN A 291 18.51 10.43 12.20
N GLY A 292 17.42 9.69 12.04
CA GLY A 292 17.39 8.33 11.46
C GLY A 292 17.26 7.22 12.52
N GLY A 293 16.84 7.58 13.73
CA GLY A 293 16.63 6.70 14.87
C GLY A 293 15.22 6.75 15.45
N TYR A 294 15.01 5.79 16.34
CA TYR A 294 13.80 5.48 17.10
C TYR A 294 14.20 5.08 18.52
N TRP A 295 13.22 4.63 19.31
CA TRP A 295 13.46 4.03 20.62
C TRP A 295 13.07 2.54 20.60
N PRO A 296 13.60 1.71 21.54
CA PRO A 296 13.13 0.34 21.71
C PRO A 296 11.65 0.31 22.09
N ILE A 297 10.89 -0.59 21.49
CA ILE A 297 9.49 -0.87 21.81
C ILE A 297 9.46 -2.08 22.75
N ARG A 298 8.68 -2.01 23.81
CA ARG A 298 8.61 -3.02 24.87
C ARG A 298 7.21 -3.56 25.02
N VAL A 299 6.99 -4.82 24.60
CA VAL A 299 5.69 -5.48 24.74
C VAL A 299 5.70 -6.37 25.96
N GLY A 300 4.66 -6.26 26.80
CA GLY A 300 4.49 -7.11 27.97
C GLY A 300 4.26 -6.38 29.28
N LEU A 301 4.10 -5.05 29.28
CA LEU A 301 3.85 -4.23 30.47
C LEU A 301 2.57 -4.70 31.17
N ASN A 302 2.63 -4.93 32.47
CA ASN A 302 1.48 -5.42 33.24
C ASN A 302 0.57 -4.28 33.73
N ASP A 303 0.20 -3.38 32.82
CA ASP A 303 -0.66 -2.22 33.09
C ASP A 303 -1.64 -1.99 31.92
N GLN A 304 -2.73 -1.27 32.18
CA GLN A 304 -3.76 -0.97 31.19
C GLN A 304 -3.47 0.34 30.44
N ASN A 305 -2.25 0.47 29.94
CA ASN A 305 -1.74 1.69 29.33
C ASN A 305 -0.64 1.40 28.30
N ALA A 306 -0.34 2.37 27.44
CA ALA A 306 0.93 2.49 26.73
C ALA A 306 1.61 3.80 27.17
N TYR A 307 2.92 3.95 26.94
CA TYR A 307 3.60 5.24 27.12
C TYR A 307 4.96 5.32 26.42
N TYR A 308 5.33 6.53 25.98
CA TYR A 308 6.69 6.98 25.75
C TYR A 308 7.28 7.66 26.99
N ASP A 309 8.56 7.41 27.31
CA ASP A 309 9.24 7.98 28.49
C ASP A 309 10.50 8.82 28.22
N GLY A 310 10.76 9.16 26.95
CA GLY A 310 12.02 9.79 26.52
C GLY A 310 13.08 8.78 26.02
N THR A 311 12.95 7.50 26.38
CA THR A 311 13.99 6.48 26.13
C THR A 311 13.50 5.20 25.45
N GLN A 312 12.21 4.90 25.55
CA GLN A 312 11.55 3.70 25.04
C GLN A 312 10.04 3.95 24.85
N VAL A 313 9.39 3.08 24.09
CA VAL A 313 7.92 2.94 24.05
C VAL A 313 7.53 1.67 24.78
N GLN A 314 6.53 1.73 25.66
CA GLN A 314 6.04 0.62 26.46
C GLN A 314 4.59 0.29 26.08
N ILE A 315 4.32 -0.98 25.79
CA ILE A 315 3.01 -1.49 25.34
C ILE A 315 2.48 -2.44 26.41
N GLY A 316 1.43 -1.97 27.09
CA GLY A 316 0.62 -2.75 28.04
C GLY A 316 -0.50 -3.51 27.35
N LYS A 317 -1.63 -3.64 28.06
CA LYS A 317 -2.71 -4.56 27.68
C LYS A 317 -4.10 -3.97 27.90
N ASN A 318 -5.09 -4.42 27.14
CA ASN A 318 -6.49 -4.05 27.37
C ASN A 318 -7.10 -4.79 28.58
N THR A 319 -8.35 -4.47 28.92
CA THR A 319 -9.14 -5.15 29.98
C THR A 319 -9.20 -6.68 29.85
N ALA A 320 -9.10 -7.23 28.63
CA ALA A 320 -9.07 -8.67 28.36
C ALA A 320 -7.66 -9.30 28.46
N GLY A 321 -6.62 -8.50 28.75
CA GLY A 321 -5.24 -8.94 28.88
C GLY A 321 -4.49 -9.10 27.55
N GLN A 322 -5.01 -8.53 26.47
CA GLN A 322 -4.42 -8.55 25.12
C GLN A 322 -3.50 -7.33 24.92
N TRP A 323 -2.34 -7.50 24.29
CA TRP A 323 -1.34 -6.42 24.12
C TRP A 323 -1.81 -5.36 23.12
N ILE A 324 -1.67 -4.07 23.43
CA ILE A 324 -2.29 -2.97 22.67
C ILE A 324 -1.40 -2.42 21.53
N GLY A 325 -1.18 -3.24 20.49
CA GLY A 325 -0.21 -2.96 19.42
C GLY A 325 -0.74 -2.32 18.12
N SER A 326 -1.93 -1.71 18.12
CA SER A 326 -2.52 -1.07 16.92
C SER A 326 -1.63 0.02 16.31
N LEU A 327 -1.83 0.35 15.02
CA LEU A 327 -1.14 1.45 14.34
C LEU A 327 -1.38 2.77 15.07
N ASP A 328 -2.63 3.04 15.47
CA ASP A 328 -3.04 4.28 16.13
C ASP A 328 -2.28 4.50 17.46
N VAL A 329 -2.31 3.52 18.37
CA VAL A 329 -1.70 3.58 19.70
C VAL A 329 -0.18 3.63 19.60
N VAL A 330 0.44 2.80 18.76
CA VAL A 330 1.91 2.74 18.68
C VAL A 330 2.46 4.01 18.02
N ALA A 331 1.80 4.57 17.01
CA ALA A 331 2.18 5.85 16.41
C ALA A 331 1.79 7.07 17.27
N HIS A 332 0.80 6.96 18.17
CA HIS A 332 0.55 7.96 19.22
C HIS A 332 1.76 8.05 20.16
N GLU A 333 2.27 6.93 20.67
CA GLU A 333 3.45 6.93 21.56
C GLU A 333 4.72 7.46 20.88
N ILE A 334 4.95 7.06 19.62
CA ILE A 334 6.09 7.56 18.85
C ILE A 334 5.87 9.05 18.50
N GLY A 335 4.62 9.48 18.31
CA GLY A 335 4.19 10.87 18.19
C GLY A 335 4.61 11.74 19.36
N HIS A 336 4.51 11.25 20.62
CA HIS A 336 5.10 11.93 21.78
C HIS A 336 6.62 12.05 21.66
N GLY A 337 7.31 11.03 21.17
CA GLY A 337 8.76 11.07 20.93
C GLY A 337 9.17 12.05 19.83
N ILE A 338 8.38 12.16 18.76
CA ILE A 338 8.57 13.17 17.71
C ILE A 338 8.29 14.58 18.26
N ASP A 339 7.30 14.72 19.13
CA ASP A 339 6.98 15.97 19.79
C ASP A 339 8.11 16.42 20.75
N ASP A 340 8.69 15.49 21.53
CA ASP A 340 9.91 15.76 22.30
C ASP A 340 11.10 16.14 21.39
N HIS A 341 11.26 15.43 20.27
CA HIS A 341 12.32 15.65 19.28
C HIS A 341 11.92 16.70 18.22
N THR A 342 11.18 17.74 18.62
CA THR A 342 10.95 18.98 17.87
C THR A 342 11.17 20.21 18.77
N PRO A 343 11.42 21.42 18.20
CA PRO A 343 11.80 22.60 18.99
C PRO A 343 10.87 22.90 20.17
N GLY A 344 11.42 22.90 21.39
CA GLY A 344 10.69 23.17 22.62
C GLY A 344 10.40 21.97 23.51
N GLY A 345 10.61 20.73 23.04
CA GLY A 345 10.26 19.52 23.79
C GLY A 345 8.76 19.24 23.83
N ILE A 346 8.33 18.27 24.64
CA ILE A 346 6.92 17.84 24.76
C ILE A 346 5.97 19.03 25.00
N SER A 347 4.85 19.03 24.28
CA SER A 347 3.94 20.17 24.14
C SER A 347 2.99 20.37 25.33
N GLY A 348 3.50 21.00 26.38
CA GLY A 348 2.69 21.51 27.50
C GLY A 348 1.58 22.48 27.08
N GLY A 349 0.69 22.80 28.03
CA GLY A 349 -0.49 23.65 27.78
C GLY A 349 -1.73 22.90 27.29
N GLY A 350 -1.80 21.59 27.59
CA GLY A 350 -2.91 20.71 27.20
C GLY A 350 -2.86 20.21 25.76
N THR A 351 -1.68 20.20 25.11
CA THR A 351 -1.59 19.89 23.68
C THR A 351 -0.83 18.62 23.29
N GLN A 352 0.00 18.05 24.16
CA GLN A 352 0.77 16.82 23.90
C GLN A 352 -0.08 15.66 23.35
N GLU A 353 -1.24 15.40 23.95
CA GLU A 353 -2.14 14.31 23.58
C GLU A 353 -2.72 14.49 22.17
N PHE A 354 -3.17 15.71 21.84
CA PHE A 354 -3.69 15.99 20.50
C PHE A 354 -2.59 15.87 19.44
N VAL A 355 -1.34 16.28 19.76
CA VAL A 355 -0.21 16.11 18.85
C VAL A 355 0.00 14.63 18.54
N ALA A 356 0.07 13.78 19.57
CA ALA A 356 0.24 12.34 19.43
C ALA A 356 -0.91 11.69 18.63
N ASP A 357 -2.17 12.04 18.94
CA ASP A 357 -3.34 11.56 18.17
C ASP A 357 -3.28 11.94 16.68
N THR A 358 -2.66 13.08 16.30
CA THR A 358 -2.45 13.39 14.87
C THR A 358 -1.47 12.45 14.18
N PHE A 359 -0.49 11.85 14.88
CA PHE A 359 0.42 10.84 14.32
C PHE A 359 -0.23 9.46 14.24
N GLY A 360 -1.07 9.09 15.22
CA GLY A 360 -1.93 7.89 15.17
C GLY A 360 -2.77 7.85 13.88
N ALA A 361 -3.71 8.79 13.77
CA ALA A 361 -4.60 8.88 12.60
C ALA A 361 -3.85 9.07 11.27
N ALA A 362 -2.75 9.84 11.25
CA ALA A 362 -1.94 9.97 10.03
C ALA A 362 -1.24 8.66 9.62
N THR A 363 -0.99 7.75 10.55
CA THR A 363 -0.34 6.46 10.29
C THR A 363 -1.34 5.41 9.84
N GLU A 364 -2.54 5.35 10.42
CA GLU A 364 -3.65 4.52 9.91
C GLU A 364 -3.99 4.88 8.45
N TRP A 365 -4.11 6.17 8.14
CA TRP A 365 -4.36 6.66 6.78
C TRP A 365 -3.17 6.51 5.83
N PHE A 366 -1.97 6.26 6.34
CA PHE A 366 -0.82 5.87 5.53
C PHE A 366 -0.80 4.36 5.25
N ALA A 367 -1.20 3.54 6.22
CA ALA A 367 -1.34 2.09 6.07
C ALA A 367 -2.53 1.71 5.18
N ASN A 368 -3.67 2.38 5.39
CA ASN A 368 -4.95 2.14 4.73
C ASN A 368 -5.36 0.65 4.83
N GLU A 369 -5.39 0.10 6.05
CA GLU A 369 -5.77 -1.31 6.25
C GLU A 369 -7.27 -1.54 5.99
N PRO A 370 -7.67 -2.77 5.61
CA PRO A 370 -9.09 -3.15 5.51
C PRO A 370 -9.81 -3.06 6.86
N SER A 371 -11.12 -2.81 6.86
CA SER A 371 -11.99 -2.70 8.06
C SER A 371 -12.10 -3.94 8.97
N SER A 372 -11.40 -5.03 8.65
CA SER A 372 -11.15 -6.16 9.56
C SER A 372 -9.95 -5.96 10.48
N TYR A 373 -9.09 -4.98 10.19
CA TYR A 373 -7.83 -4.66 10.87
C TYR A 373 -7.87 -3.21 11.40
N ASP A 374 -6.77 -2.46 11.38
CA ASP A 374 -6.65 -1.12 11.98
C ASP A 374 -6.84 -0.06 10.88
N ALA A 375 -8.12 0.30 10.66
CA ALA A 375 -8.60 0.88 9.42
C ALA A 375 -8.67 2.42 9.47
N PRO A 376 -8.45 3.13 8.35
CA PRO A 376 -8.26 4.58 8.36
C PRO A 376 -9.54 5.35 8.74
N ASP A 377 -9.67 5.68 10.03
CA ASP A 377 -10.69 6.59 10.53
C ASP A 377 -10.11 7.71 11.42
N PHE A 378 -10.80 8.09 12.48
CA PHE A 378 -10.55 9.26 13.33
C PHE A 378 -11.10 9.04 14.75
N LEU A 379 -11.13 7.79 15.18
CA LEU A 379 -11.24 7.36 16.57
C LEU A 379 -9.81 7.20 17.15
N VAL A 380 -9.70 6.71 18.38
CA VAL A 380 -8.42 6.29 18.99
C VAL A 380 -8.70 5.11 19.93
N GLY A 381 -7.97 4.01 19.79
CA GLY A 381 -8.00 2.83 20.65
C GLY A 381 -9.25 1.94 20.54
N GLU A 382 -10.12 2.17 19.55
CA GLU A 382 -11.28 1.34 19.18
C GLU A 382 -10.89 -0.10 18.85
N LYS A 383 -9.79 -0.31 18.13
CA LYS A 383 -9.35 -1.63 17.67
C LYS A 383 -8.92 -2.53 18.81
N VAL A 384 -8.00 -2.02 19.63
CA VAL A 384 -7.49 -2.68 20.83
C VAL A 384 -8.49 -2.69 21.97
N ASN A 385 -9.51 -1.82 21.92
CA ASN A 385 -10.59 -1.69 22.90
C ASN A 385 -10.03 -1.60 24.34
N LEU A 386 -9.10 -0.65 24.55
CA LEU A 386 -8.24 -0.55 25.75
C LEU A 386 -9.03 -0.72 27.06
N VAL A 387 -10.11 0.05 27.19
CA VAL A 387 -10.96 0.14 28.39
C VAL A 387 -12.19 -0.79 28.36
N GLY A 388 -12.39 -1.56 27.30
CA GLY A 388 -13.52 -2.48 27.13
C GLY A 388 -14.83 -1.83 26.61
N SER A 389 -14.86 -0.53 26.32
CA SER A 389 -16.03 0.22 25.84
C SER A 389 -15.92 0.78 24.41
N GLY A 390 -14.98 0.28 23.61
CA GLY A 390 -14.64 0.79 22.28
C GLY A 390 -13.52 1.84 22.35
N PRO A 391 -13.54 2.89 21.51
CA PRO A 391 -12.51 3.93 21.52
C PRO A 391 -12.40 4.67 22.85
N ILE A 392 -11.20 5.17 23.12
CA ILE A 392 -10.89 6.05 24.25
C ILE A 392 -11.04 7.53 23.89
N ARG A 393 -10.82 7.92 22.63
CA ARG A 393 -11.02 9.29 22.13
C ARG A 393 -11.71 9.27 20.76
N ASN A 394 -12.33 10.38 20.39
CA ASN A 394 -13.06 10.54 19.13
C ASN A 394 -12.71 11.89 18.53
N MET A 395 -12.03 11.92 17.38
CA MET A 395 -11.54 13.17 16.81
C MET A 395 -12.62 13.95 16.06
N TYR A 396 -13.68 13.32 15.54
CA TYR A 396 -14.74 14.03 14.81
C TYR A 396 -15.89 14.53 15.70
N ASN A 397 -16.06 13.95 16.88
CA ASN A 397 -16.96 14.39 17.94
C ASN A 397 -16.47 13.96 19.34
N PRO A 398 -15.47 14.65 19.94
CA PRO A 398 -14.93 14.34 21.26
C PRO A 398 -15.99 14.12 22.36
N SER A 399 -17.06 14.92 22.34
CA SER A 399 -18.15 14.89 23.31
C SER A 399 -19.00 13.62 23.29
N ALA A 400 -18.85 12.78 22.25
CA ALA A 400 -19.44 11.44 22.24
C ALA A 400 -18.85 10.51 23.33
N LEU A 401 -17.61 10.77 23.76
CA LEU A 401 -16.91 10.01 24.81
C LEU A 401 -16.67 10.82 26.09
N GLY A 402 -17.04 12.11 26.10
CA GLY A 402 -16.97 13.00 27.27
C GLY A 402 -16.02 14.18 27.11
N ASP A 403 -15.19 14.18 26.07
CA ASP A 403 -14.18 15.22 25.83
C ASP A 403 -14.78 16.53 25.27
N PRO A 404 -14.13 17.69 25.45
CA PRO A 404 -14.65 18.96 24.95
C PRO A 404 -14.48 19.09 23.43
N ASN A 405 -15.57 19.26 22.68
CA ASN A 405 -15.50 19.62 21.25
C ASN A 405 -14.84 21.00 21.01
N CYS A 406 -14.81 21.87 22.02
CA CYS A 406 -14.60 23.31 21.84
C CYS A 406 -13.52 23.83 22.78
N TYR A 407 -12.64 24.68 22.25
CA TYR A 407 -11.66 25.40 23.06
C TYR A 407 -12.33 26.39 23.99
N SER A 408 -11.81 26.45 25.22
CA SER A 408 -12.13 27.47 26.22
C SER A 408 -10.89 27.72 27.10
N SER A 409 -10.92 28.77 27.93
CA SER A 409 -9.81 29.09 28.84
C SER A 409 -9.60 28.07 29.97
N SER A 410 -10.47 27.07 30.15
CA SER A 410 -10.26 26.00 31.12
C SER A 410 -9.52 24.78 30.56
N ILE A 411 -9.41 24.62 29.23
CA ILE A 411 -8.76 23.46 28.59
C ILE A 411 -7.31 23.22 29.08
N PRO A 412 -6.44 24.24 29.25
CA PRO A 412 -5.08 24.02 29.77
C PRO A 412 -5.00 23.59 31.24
N GLY A 413 -6.14 23.44 31.93
CA GLY A 413 -6.26 22.98 33.31
C GLY A 413 -7.25 21.83 33.52
N THR A 414 -7.66 21.14 32.45
CA THR A 414 -8.35 19.84 32.57
C THR A 414 -7.35 18.70 32.74
N GLU A 415 -7.86 17.48 32.91
CA GLU A 415 -7.11 16.24 32.63
C GLU A 415 -6.53 16.30 31.19
N VAL A 416 -5.36 15.69 30.94
CA VAL A 416 -4.57 15.93 29.71
C VAL A 416 -5.16 15.27 28.46
N HIS A 417 -5.74 14.08 28.59
CA HIS A 417 -6.41 13.39 27.49
C HIS A 417 -7.73 14.12 27.16
N ALA A 418 -8.47 14.54 28.19
CA ALA A 418 -9.62 15.42 28.02
C ALA A 418 -9.23 16.81 27.43
N ALA A 419 -8.00 17.28 27.64
CA ALA A 419 -7.53 18.51 27.01
C ALA A 419 -7.30 18.36 25.51
N ALA A 420 -7.10 17.13 25.00
CA ALA A 420 -6.86 16.84 23.58
C ALA A 420 -8.06 17.16 22.68
N GLY A 421 -9.28 16.94 23.19
CA GLY A 421 -10.54 16.95 22.43
C GLY A 421 -10.68 18.08 21.40
N PRO A 422 -10.47 19.36 21.76
CA PRO A 422 -10.55 20.46 20.80
C PRO A 422 -9.49 20.35 19.68
N GLY A 423 -8.28 19.90 20.00
CA GLY A 423 -7.20 19.72 19.02
C GLY A 423 -7.46 18.61 18.03
N ASN A 424 -8.03 17.51 18.53
CA ASN A 424 -8.48 16.39 17.71
C ASN A 424 -9.59 16.83 16.75
N HIS A 425 -10.58 17.57 17.25
CA HIS A 425 -11.66 18.16 16.47
C HIS A 425 -11.17 19.19 15.45
N TRP A 426 -10.16 19.99 15.79
CA TRP A 426 -9.50 20.87 14.82
C TRP A 426 -8.82 20.08 13.70
N PHE A 427 -8.09 19.02 14.03
CA PHE A 427 -7.37 18.21 13.04
C PHE A 427 -8.35 17.48 12.12
N TYR A 428 -9.43 16.92 12.65
CA TYR A 428 -10.51 16.33 11.86
C TYR A 428 -11.13 17.34 10.88
N LEU A 429 -11.52 18.52 11.38
CA LEU A 429 -12.10 19.58 10.54
C LEU A 429 -11.12 20.11 9.50
N LEU A 430 -9.80 20.08 9.76
CA LEU A 430 -8.78 20.43 8.79
C LEU A 430 -8.56 19.34 7.73
N ALA A 431 -8.66 18.07 8.11
CA ALA A 431 -8.49 16.92 7.21
C ALA A 431 -9.71 16.71 6.31
N ASN A 432 -10.89 16.52 6.91
CA ASN A 432 -12.13 16.13 6.22
C ASN A 432 -13.13 17.30 6.06
N GLY A 433 -13.14 18.25 7.00
CA GLY A 433 -14.17 19.28 7.09
C GLY A 433 -15.39 18.85 7.90
N SER A 434 -16.40 19.71 7.99
CA SER A 434 -17.61 19.46 8.79
C SER A 434 -18.64 18.55 8.09
N SER A 435 -18.50 18.34 6.78
CA SER A 435 -19.44 17.57 5.96
C SER A 435 -18.72 16.91 4.78
N PRO A 436 -17.84 15.92 5.04
CA PRO A 436 -17.05 15.26 4.01
C PRO A 436 -17.90 14.36 3.09
N THR A 437 -17.32 14.04 1.92
CA THR A 437 -17.93 13.14 0.91
C THR A 437 -17.15 11.83 0.72
N ASN A 438 -16.08 11.60 1.49
CA ASN A 438 -15.19 10.44 1.41
C ASN A 438 -15.62 9.26 2.32
N GLY A 439 -16.88 9.25 2.78
CA GLY A 439 -17.42 8.23 3.70
C GLY A 439 -17.15 8.48 5.19
N GLN A 440 -16.31 9.46 5.54
CA GLN A 440 -16.06 9.83 6.94
C GLN A 440 -17.27 10.57 7.58
N PRO A 441 -17.38 10.63 8.92
CA PRO A 441 -18.55 11.21 9.59
C PRO A 441 -18.76 12.72 9.38
N ALA A 442 -20.00 13.19 9.48
CA ALA A 442 -20.28 14.62 9.60
C ALA A 442 -19.88 15.12 11.02
N SER A 443 -19.30 16.32 11.10
CA SER A 443 -18.71 16.87 12.33
C SER A 443 -19.26 18.27 12.63
N SER A 444 -19.73 18.48 13.87
CA SER A 444 -20.46 19.69 14.29
C SER A 444 -19.53 20.77 14.85
N THR A 445 -19.52 21.96 14.24
CA THR A 445 -18.66 23.07 14.68
C THR A 445 -19.27 23.85 15.84
N CYS A 446 -18.42 24.34 16.75
CA CYS A 446 -18.78 25.07 17.96
C CYS A 446 -19.41 26.45 17.71
N ASN A 447 -19.33 26.95 16.48
CA ASN A 447 -19.83 28.25 16.05
C ASN A 447 -20.88 28.16 14.93
N GLY A 448 -21.30 26.95 14.53
CA GLY A 448 -22.25 26.71 13.44
C GLY A 448 -21.73 27.03 12.02
N SER A 449 -20.42 27.26 11.85
CA SER A 449 -19.81 27.43 10.53
C SER A 449 -19.57 26.09 9.81
N SER A 450 -19.41 26.12 8.49
CA SER A 450 -18.97 24.96 7.70
C SER A 450 -17.47 25.07 7.41
N VAL A 451 -16.77 23.94 7.42
CA VAL A 451 -15.33 23.83 7.12
C VAL A 451 -15.12 22.85 5.97
N THR A 452 -14.29 23.23 5.00
CA THR A 452 -13.84 22.36 3.91
C THR A 452 -12.47 21.78 4.26
N GLY A 453 -12.35 20.44 4.25
CA GLY A 453 -11.08 19.76 4.52
C GLY A 453 -10.02 19.92 3.42
N LEU A 454 -8.77 19.67 3.78
CA LEU A 454 -7.60 19.70 2.89
C LEU A 454 -7.09 18.31 2.48
N GLY A 455 -7.65 17.23 3.06
CA GLY A 455 -7.08 15.88 3.07
C GLY A 455 -6.02 15.71 4.18
N ILE A 456 -6.01 14.54 4.83
CA ILE A 456 -5.18 14.29 6.03
C ILE A 456 -3.68 14.52 5.79
N GLN A 457 -3.14 14.15 4.62
CA GLN A 457 -1.73 14.39 4.29
C GLN A 457 -1.35 15.89 4.31
N LYS A 458 -2.24 16.79 3.83
CA LYS A 458 -2.00 18.25 3.94
C LYS A 458 -2.13 18.72 5.38
N ALA A 459 -3.16 18.26 6.10
CA ALA A 459 -3.36 18.60 7.52
C ALA A 459 -2.13 18.22 8.35
N MET A 460 -1.63 16.98 8.21
CA MET A 460 -0.46 16.50 8.94
C MET A 460 0.83 17.23 8.54
N LYS A 461 1.00 17.55 7.26
CA LYS A 461 2.16 18.33 6.80
C LYS A 461 2.18 19.74 7.38
N ILE A 462 1.02 20.39 7.49
CA ILE A 462 0.86 21.70 8.17
C ILE A 462 1.14 21.55 9.67
N MET A 463 0.59 20.52 10.33
CA MET A 463 0.78 20.25 11.75
C MET A 463 2.25 20.03 12.11
N TYR A 464 2.95 19.15 11.39
CA TYR A 464 4.39 18.93 11.59
C TYR A 464 5.23 20.19 11.34
N ASN A 465 4.92 20.98 10.30
CA ASN A 465 5.61 22.25 10.07
C ASN A 465 5.29 23.32 11.14
N ALA A 466 4.18 23.19 11.87
CA ALA A 466 3.90 24.00 13.05
C ALA A 466 4.71 23.53 14.28
N MET A 467 4.92 22.22 14.46
CA MET A 467 5.83 21.67 15.47
C MET A 467 7.29 22.14 15.25
N LEU A 468 7.72 22.33 14.01
CA LEU A 468 9.02 22.93 13.69
C LEU A 468 9.13 24.44 14.02
N LEU A 469 8.01 25.10 14.36
CA LEU A 469 7.96 26.49 14.85
C LEU A 469 7.68 26.57 16.37
N LYS A 470 7.54 25.42 17.04
CA LYS A 470 7.18 25.31 18.45
C LYS A 470 8.25 25.90 19.38
N THR A 471 7.80 26.24 20.58
CA THR A 471 8.64 26.53 21.75
C THR A 471 8.02 25.86 22.97
N SER A 472 8.76 25.75 24.08
CA SER A 472 8.28 25.22 25.36
C SER A 472 7.13 26.02 26.02
N SER A 473 6.67 27.10 25.38
CA SER A 473 5.45 27.82 25.73
C SER A 473 4.26 27.43 24.82
N SER A 474 4.17 26.16 24.45
CA SER A 474 3.09 25.60 23.64
C SER A 474 1.71 25.76 24.30
N SER A 475 0.69 25.83 23.45
CA SER A 475 -0.73 25.95 23.82
C SER A 475 -1.57 26.00 22.54
N TYR A 476 -2.87 25.78 22.65
CA TYR A 476 -3.85 26.02 21.58
C TYR A 476 -3.70 27.37 20.87
N LEU A 477 -3.44 28.44 21.64
CA LEU A 477 -3.26 29.79 21.09
C LEU A 477 -1.98 29.90 20.23
N LYS A 478 -0.91 29.20 20.63
CA LYS A 478 0.34 29.15 19.85
C LYS A 478 0.24 28.23 18.65
N TYR A 479 -0.36 27.04 18.78
CA TYR A 479 -0.60 26.13 17.65
C TYR A 479 -1.46 26.80 16.56
N ARG A 480 -2.43 27.64 16.92
CA ARG A 480 -3.15 28.48 15.97
C ARG A 480 -2.23 29.41 15.16
N VAL A 481 -1.32 30.14 15.82
CA VAL A 481 -0.35 31.01 15.13
C VAL A 481 0.64 30.19 14.28
N TRP A 482 1.19 29.11 14.83
CA TRP A 482 2.20 28.27 14.19
C TRP A 482 1.66 27.54 12.96
N THR A 483 0.46 26.97 13.01
CA THR A 483 -0.17 26.29 11.86
C THR A 483 -0.57 27.27 10.76
N LEU A 484 -1.03 28.49 11.11
CA LEU A 484 -1.27 29.55 10.13
C LEU A 484 0.03 30.02 9.45
N GLN A 485 1.12 30.15 10.20
CA GLN A 485 2.44 30.46 9.65
C GLN A 485 3.02 29.28 8.82
N ALA A 486 2.82 28.04 9.25
CA ALA A 486 3.24 26.84 8.54
C ALA A 486 2.48 26.70 7.20
N ALA A 487 1.16 26.88 7.19
CA ALA A 487 0.38 26.91 5.96
C ALA A 487 0.85 28.04 5.02
N LYS A 488 1.15 29.24 5.54
CA LYS A 488 1.72 30.33 4.74
C LYS A 488 3.13 30.01 4.19
N ASN A 489 3.95 29.27 4.93
CA ASN A 489 5.30 28.87 4.50
C ASN A 489 5.26 27.76 3.44
N LEU A 490 4.37 26.78 3.59
CA LEU A 490 4.18 25.65 2.68
C LEU A 490 3.46 26.06 1.39
N TYR A 491 2.54 27.02 1.47
CA TYR A 491 1.65 27.44 0.38
C TYR A 491 1.67 28.97 0.16
N PRO A 492 2.84 29.61 -0.05
CA PRO A 492 2.99 31.07 -0.01
C PRO A 492 2.22 31.83 -1.11
N THR A 493 1.74 31.14 -2.14
CA THR A 493 0.92 31.67 -3.24
C THR A 493 -0.57 31.33 -3.12
N SER A 494 -0.98 30.52 -2.13
CA SER A 494 -2.35 30.07 -1.92
C SER A 494 -2.84 30.44 -0.53
N CYS A 495 -3.98 31.13 -0.45
CA CYS A 495 -4.67 31.30 0.82
C CYS A 495 -5.71 30.20 1.09
N THR A 496 -5.84 29.18 0.24
CA THR A 496 -6.80 28.08 0.46
C THR A 496 -6.45 27.30 1.72
N GLU A 497 -5.23 26.79 1.82
CA GLU A 497 -4.74 26.04 2.98
C GLU A 497 -4.70 26.91 4.24
N PHE A 498 -4.25 28.16 4.12
CA PHE A 498 -4.27 29.13 5.22
C PHE A 498 -5.69 29.41 5.73
N ASN A 499 -6.65 29.61 4.84
CA ASN A 499 -8.04 29.90 5.21
C ASN A 499 -8.74 28.66 5.77
N ALA A 500 -8.42 27.44 5.31
CA ALA A 500 -8.93 26.21 5.89
C ALA A 500 -8.43 26.00 7.32
N VAL A 501 -7.12 26.20 7.58
CA VAL A 501 -6.55 26.22 8.94
C VAL A 501 -7.25 27.25 9.81
N LYS A 502 -7.47 28.47 9.29
CA LYS A 502 -8.17 29.54 10.01
C LYS A 502 -9.64 29.19 10.29
N ALA A 503 -10.33 28.56 9.33
CA ALA A 503 -11.71 28.12 9.46
C ALA A 503 -11.84 27.03 10.53
N ALA A 504 -10.99 26.00 10.50
CA ALA A 504 -10.96 24.94 11.51
C ALA A 504 -10.69 25.51 12.93
N TRP A 505 -9.73 26.42 13.09
CA TRP A 505 -9.48 27.04 14.41
C TRP A 505 -10.64 27.93 14.89
N ASN A 506 -11.30 28.64 13.98
CA ASN A 506 -12.52 29.40 14.30
C ASN A 506 -13.68 28.45 14.68
N ALA A 507 -13.80 27.32 13.99
CA ALA A 507 -14.86 26.33 14.15
C ALA A 507 -14.81 25.59 15.49
N ILE A 508 -13.64 25.45 16.10
CA ILE A 508 -13.48 24.95 17.48
C ILE A 508 -13.37 26.07 18.54
N SER A 509 -13.70 27.31 18.18
CA SER A 509 -13.69 28.49 19.07
C SER A 509 -12.33 28.92 19.65
N VAL A 510 -11.18 28.56 19.03
CA VAL A 510 -9.89 29.17 19.40
C VAL A 510 -9.85 30.61 18.87
N PRO A 511 -9.75 31.64 19.73
CA PRO A 511 -9.85 33.04 19.31
C PRO A 511 -8.66 33.49 18.47
N ALA A 512 -8.87 34.48 17.61
CA ALA A 512 -7.81 35.06 16.79
C ALA A 512 -6.71 35.72 17.63
N GLN A 513 -5.44 35.50 17.27
CA GLN A 513 -4.28 35.90 18.08
C GLN A 513 -3.51 37.09 17.51
N THR A 514 -2.96 37.91 18.40
CA THR A 514 -1.97 38.93 18.04
C THR A 514 -0.72 38.25 17.48
N GLY A 515 -0.29 38.65 16.29
CA GLY A 515 0.82 38.01 15.59
C GLY A 515 0.42 36.83 14.70
N GLU A 516 -0.86 36.57 14.47
CA GLU A 516 -1.28 35.76 13.31
C GLU A 516 -0.68 36.32 12.02
N ALA A 517 0.00 35.47 11.27
CA ALA A 517 0.42 35.80 9.91
C ALA A 517 -0.82 36.12 9.05
N THR A 518 -0.77 37.17 8.23
CA THR A 518 -1.82 37.45 7.25
C THR A 518 -1.52 36.73 5.93
N CYS A 519 -2.53 36.12 5.31
CA CYS A 519 -2.46 35.68 3.93
C CYS A 519 -3.18 36.69 3.03
N THR A 520 -2.42 37.53 2.35
CA THR A 520 -2.91 38.45 1.32
C THR A 520 -2.91 37.71 -0.02
N GLY A 521 -4.02 37.05 -0.34
CA GLY A 521 -4.21 36.44 -1.66
C GLY A 521 -4.10 37.51 -2.74
N GLY A 522 -3.15 37.34 -3.66
CA GLY A 522 -2.71 38.40 -4.56
C GLY A 522 -3.77 38.84 -5.57
N THR A 523 -4.57 39.84 -5.20
CA THR A 523 -5.29 40.66 -6.18
C THR A 523 -4.32 41.73 -6.69
N PRO A 524 -4.05 41.82 -8.01
CA PRO A 524 -3.04 42.76 -8.52
C PRO A 524 -3.52 44.20 -8.39
N THR A 525 -2.71 45.05 -7.76
CA THR A 525 -2.91 46.51 -7.66
C THR A 525 -1.51 47.15 -7.57
N PRO A 526 -1.23 48.22 -8.34
CA PRO A 526 0.15 48.61 -8.62
C PRO A 526 0.84 49.31 -7.44
N THR A 527 2.17 49.29 -7.44
CA THR A 527 3.01 50.14 -6.56
C THR A 527 4.23 50.62 -7.37
N PRO A 528 4.72 51.87 -7.18
CA PRO A 528 5.70 52.46 -8.10
C PRO A 528 7.11 51.88 -8.03
N THR A 529 7.88 52.20 -9.06
CA THR A 529 9.29 51.83 -9.29
C THR A 529 10.22 51.93 -8.07
N THR A 530 10.81 50.80 -7.71
CA THR A 530 12.26 50.72 -7.42
C THR A 530 12.88 49.65 -8.31
N THR A 531 14.07 49.92 -8.87
CA THR A 531 14.63 49.18 -10.01
C THR A 531 15.42 47.93 -9.60
N THR A 532 14.77 46.77 -9.67
CA THR A 532 15.45 45.46 -9.80
C THR A 532 14.76 44.62 -10.86
N THR A 533 15.48 44.31 -11.95
CA THR A 533 14.95 43.53 -13.07
C THR A 533 14.57 42.11 -12.64
N PRO A 534 13.33 41.65 -12.85
CA PRO A 534 12.96 40.26 -12.57
C PRO A 534 13.74 39.29 -13.48
N PRO A 535 14.12 38.10 -13.00
CA PRO A 535 14.69 37.07 -13.86
C PRO A 535 13.63 36.61 -14.87
N SER A 536 13.97 36.63 -16.16
CA SER A 536 13.10 36.12 -17.23
C SER A 536 13.00 34.60 -17.12
N GLY A 537 11.95 34.10 -16.45
CA GLY A 537 11.56 32.70 -16.54
C GLY A 537 11.28 32.36 -18.01
N SER A 538 11.91 31.32 -18.54
CA SER A 538 11.80 31.03 -19.97
C SER A 538 10.39 30.59 -20.35
N CYS A 539 9.84 31.19 -21.39
CA CYS A 539 8.56 30.82 -21.99
C CYS A 539 8.69 29.53 -22.82
N THR A 540 9.24 28.50 -22.20
CA THR A 540 9.56 27.22 -22.83
C THR A 540 9.21 26.05 -21.92
N GLY A 541 8.89 24.94 -22.57
CA GLY A 541 8.67 23.64 -21.94
C GLY A 541 7.27 23.46 -21.35
N GLN A 542 7.02 22.20 -20.99
CA GLN A 542 5.81 21.67 -20.40
C GLN A 542 5.69 22.02 -18.91
N LYS A 543 4.46 22.25 -18.41
CA LYS A 543 4.21 22.70 -17.02
C LYS A 543 3.33 21.78 -16.15
N LEU A 544 2.59 20.80 -16.70
CA LEU A 544 1.99 19.74 -15.88
C LEU A 544 3.04 18.67 -15.57
N ALA A 545 3.13 18.27 -14.30
CA ALA A 545 3.85 17.09 -13.84
C ALA A 545 3.02 15.82 -14.11
N ASN A 546 3.69 14.67 -14.29
CA ASN A 546 3.06 13.40 -14.69
C ASN A 546 2.05 13.55 -15.86
N PRO A 547 2.45 14.15 -17.00
CA PRO A 547 1.53 14.60 -18.06
C PRO A 547 0.69 13.48 -18.72
N GLY A 548 1.30 12.32 -18.98
CA GLY A 548 0.64 11.11 -19.49
C GLY A 548 0.41 10.06 -18.41
N PHE A 549 0.20 10.48 -17.15
CA PHE A 549 -0.21 9.64 -16.02
C PHE A 549 0.71 8.46 -15.59
N GLU A 550 1.79 8.17 -16.32
CA GLU A 550 2.73 7.04 -16.12
C GLU A 550 3.30 6.84 -14.71
N SER A 551 3.25 7.84 -13.83
CA SER A 551 3.63 7.71 -12.42
C SER A 551 2.45 7.29 -11.51
N GLY A 552 1.34 6.81 -12.07
CA GLY A 552 0.09 6.54 -11.35
C GLY A 552 -0.56 7.82 -10.84
N ASN A 553 -1.28 7.75 -9.71
CA ASN A 553 -1.95 8.89 -9.07
C ASN A 553 -0.95 9.82 -8.34
N VAL A 554 0.06 10.29 -9.05
CA VAL A 554 1.13 11.18 -8.57
C VAL A 554 1.03 12.52 -9.30
N SER A 555 1.16 13.62 -8.56
CA SER A 555 0.98 15.03 -9.01
C SER A 555 -0.43 15.42 -9.48
N TRP A 556 -1.33 14.47 -9.72
CA TRP A 556 -2.75 14.70 -9.96
C TRP A 556 -3.57 14.47 -8.70
N THR A 557 -4.74 15.12 -8.62
CA THR A 557 -5.82 14.77 -7.69
C THR A 557 -6.96 14.20 -8.52
N ALA A 558 -7.31 12.93 -8.30
CA ALA A 558 -8.35 12.22 -9.05
C ALA A 558 -9.29 11.44 -8.13
N SER A 559 -10.50 11.14 -8.61
CA SER A 559 -11.37 10.13 -8.01
C SER A 559 -10.68 8.75 -8.00
N SER A 560 -11.09 7.87 -7.08
CA SER A 560 -10.49 6.53 -6.95
C SER A 560 -10.68 5.70 -8.22
N GLY A 561 -9.62 5.05 -8.69
CA GLY A 561 -9.66 4.24 -9.92
C GLY A 561 -9.51 5.02 -11.25
N VAL A 562 -9.69 6.35 -11.26
CA VAL A 562 -9.62 7.15 -12.50
C VAL A 562 -8.26 7.05 -13.18
N ILE A 563 -7.16 7.27 -12.43
CA ILE A 563 -5.83 7.07 -12.99
C ILE A 563 -5.49 5.59 -12.94
N THR A 564 -5.50 4.94 -14.10
CA THR A 564 -5.47 3.48 -14.24
C THR A 564 -4.62 3.02 -15.42
N ASN A 565 -3.99 1.86 -15.24
CA ASN A 565 -3.27 1.11 -16.28
C ASN A 565 -4.10 -0.06 -16.83
N SER A 566 -5.42 -0.06 -16.63
CA SER A 566 -6.34 -1.05 -17.22
C SER A 566 -6.16 -1.14 -18.73
N THR A 567 -6.12 -2.36 -19.27
CA THR A 567 -6.01 -2.61 -20.72
C THR A 567 -7.32 -2.35 -21.48
N SER A 568 -8.46 -2.33 -20.78
CA SER A 568 -9.73 -1.87 -21.34
C SER A 568 -9.68 -0.35 -21.56
N GLN A 569 -10.20 0.13 -22.69
CA GLN A 569 -10.00 1.51 -23.17
C GLN A 569 -8.50 1.91 -23.20
N ALA A 570 -7.68 1.23 -24.01
CA ALA A 570 -6.22 1.39 -24.02
C ALA A 570 -5.74 2.86 -24.02
N ALA A 571 -4.60 3.12 -23.36
CA ALA A 571 -3.98 4.45 -23.32
C ALA A 571 -3.55 4.93 -24.73
N HIS A 572 -3.39 6.24 -24.91
CA HIS A 572 -2.82 6.85 -26.12
C HIS A 572 -1.30 6.75 -26.11
N GLY A 573 -0.69 7.10 -24.97
CA GLY A 573 0.73 6.98 -24.69
C GLY A 573 0.98 6.02 -23.50
N GLY A 574 2.19 5.49 -23.39
CA GLY A 574 2.61 4.79 -22.18
C GLY A 574 1.79 3.54 -21.83
N SER A 575 1.27 3.48 -20.60
CA SER A 575 0.45 2.41 -20.05
C SER A 575 -0.66 2.89 -19.11
N TYR A 576 -0.51 4.06 -18.49
CA TYR A 576 -1.55 4.72 -17.69
C TYR A 576 -2.34 5.72 -18.53
N LYS A 577 -3.55 6.04 -18.06
CA LYS A 577 -4.38 7.17 -18.51
C LYS A 577 -5.22 7.66 -17.34
N ALA A 578 -6.02 8.71 -17.54
CA ALA A 578 -7.18 8.97 -16.72
C ALA A 578 -8.47 8.53 -17.44
N TRP A 579 -9.17 7.54 -16.89
CA TRP A 579 -10.48 7.09 -17.36
C TRP A 579 -11.53 7.58 -16.36
N LEU A 580 -12.39 8.51 -16.79
CA LEU A 580 -13.51 9.03 -16.02
C LEU A 580 -14.81 8.39 -16.52
N ASP A 581 -15.73 8.06 -15.60
CA ASP A 581 -17.02 7.42 -15.88
C ASP A 581 -16.86 6.06 -16.62
N GLY A 582 -17.94 5.52 -17.21
CA GLY A 582 -17.93 4.22 -17.89
C GLY A 582 -18.52 3.06 -17.07
N TYR A 583 -19.30 3.35 -16.03
CA TYR A 583 -19.94 2.35 -15.15
C TYR A 583 -21.32 1.93 -15.68
N GLY A 584 -21.99 2.81 -16.42
CA GLY A 584 -23.37 2.67 -16.87
C GLY A 584 -24.42 2.86 -15.77
N THR A 585 -24.05 3.61 -14.72
CA THR A 585 -24.87 3.94 -13.54
C THR A 585 -24.41 5.27 -12.96
N THR A 586 -25.29 6.03 -12.30
CA THR A 586 -25.00 7.43 -11.92
C THR A 586 -23.67 7.59 -11.17
N HIS A 587 -22.72 8.27 -11.83
CA HIS A 587 -21.38 8.50 -11.32
C HIS A 587 -20.89 9.92 -11.60
N THR A 588 -19.79 10.33 -10.98
CA THR A 588 -19.15 11.64 -11.19
C THR A 588 -17.67 11.51 -10.87
N ASP A 589 -16.87 11.23 -11.89
CA ASP A 589 -15.41 11.21 -11.75
C ASP A 589 -14.77 12.60 -11.88
N THR A 590 -13.64 12.78 -11.21
CA THR A 590 -12.88 14.04 -11.24
C THR A 590 -11.40 13.80 -11.42
N LEU A 591 -10.72 14.76 -12.06
CA LEU A 591 -9.28 14.77 -12.29
C LEU A 591 -8.78 16.22 -12.33
N SER A 592 -7.72 16.56 -11.60
CA SER A 592 -7.19 17.94 -11.60
C SER A 592 -5.73 18.07 -11.21
N GLN A 593 -5.08 19.14 -11.69
CA GLN A 593 -3.73 19.55 -11.30
C GLN A 593 -3.58 21.08 -11.43
N SER A 594 -2.90 21.71 -10.48
CA SER A 594 -2.56 23.15 -10.53
C SER A 594 -1.27 23.41 -11.31
N VAL A 595 -1.30 24.39 -12.21
CA VAL A 595 -0.19 24.76 -13.10
C VAL A 595 0.10 26.26 -13.00
N THR A 596 1.38 26.63 -12.90
CA THR A 596 1.83 28.04 -12.91
C THR A 596 2.32 28.43 -14.30
N ILE A 597 1.72 29.46 -14.89
CA ILE A 597 2.14 30.03 -16.18
C ILE A 597 2.91 31.34 -15.89
N PRO A 598 4.18 31.49 -16.30
CA PRO A 598 4.94 32.72 -16.09
C PRO A 598 4.32 33.91 -16.85
N ALA A 599 4.52 35.12 -16.33
CA ALA A 599 3.99 36.33 -16.95
C ALA A 599 4.66 36.60 -18.32
N GLY A 600 3.85 37.01 -19.31
CA GLY A 600 4.33 37.35 -20.65
C GLY A 600 4.50 36.16 -21.62
N CYS A 601 4.38 34.92 -21.15
CA CYS A 601 4.43 33.73 -21.99
C CYS A 601 3.08 33.42 -22.64
N ARG A 602 3.09 32.77 -23.80
CA ARG A 602 1.91 32.05 -24.28
C ARG A 602 1.84 30.68 -23.63
N ALA A 603 0.63 30.16 -23.45
CA ALA A 603 0.40 28.85 -22.85
C ALA A 603 -0.76 28.13 -23.53
N THR A 604 -0.52 26.90 -23.94
CA THR A 604 -1.52 26.04 -24.60
C THR A 604 -1.77 24.81 -23.76
N LEU A 605 -3.00 24.61 -23.29
CA LEU A 605 -3.46 23.33 -22.76
C LEU A 605 -3.76 22.40 -23.94
N SER A 606 -3.17 21.22 -23.98
CA SER A 606 -3.60 20.13 -24.84
C SER A 606 -3.77 18.83 -24.07
N PHE A 607 -4.53 17.90 -24.62
CA PHE A 607 -4.68 16.53 -24.11
C PHE A 607 -5.28 15.67 -25.22
N TRP A 608 -5.07 14.37 -25.16
CA TRP A 608 -5.77 13.41 -26.00
C TRP A 608 -7.04 12.95 -25.28
N LEU A 609 -8.15 12.88 -26.02
CA LEU A 609 -9.44 12.42 -25.49
C LEU A 609 -10.03 11.35 -26.41
N HIS A 610 -10.21 10.15 -25.88
CA HIS A 610 -11.08 9.12 -26.46
C HIS A 610 -12.42 9.12 -25.71
N ILE A 611 -13.51 8.90 -26.45
CA ILE A 611 -14.85 8.79 -25.89
C ILE A 611 -15.47 7.54 -26.53
N ASP A 612 -15.80 6.58 -25.70
CA ASP A 612 -16.60 5.40 -26.05
C ASP A 612 -17.92 5.45 -25.27
N SER A 613 -18.99 4.91 -25.85
CA SER A 613 -20.30 4.93 -25.19
C SER A 613 -21.27 3.90 -25.75
N ALA A 614 -22.00 3.25 -24.83
CA ALA A 614 -23.12 2.37 -25.14
C ALA A 614 -24.40 3.14 -25.53
N GLU A 615 -24.46 4.45 -25.30
CA GLU A 615 -25.63 5.26 -25.67
C GLU A 615 -25.88 5.25 -27.18
N SER A 616 -27.14 5.11 -27.57
CA SER A 616 -27.56 4.99 -28.97
C SER A 616 -28.16 6.28 -29.52
N THR A 617 -28.45 7.25 -28.65
CA THR A 617 -28.95 8.57 -29.04
C THR A 617 -27.95 9.36 -29.88
N THR A 618 -28.47 10.14 -30.83
CA THR A 618 -27.69 11.08 -31.66
C THR A 618 -28.02 12.54 -31.37
N THR A 619 -28.92 12.80 -30.39
CA THR A 619 -29.47 14.13 -30.11
C THR A 619 -29.41 14.53 -28.64
N THR A 620 -29.31 13.57 -27.71
CA THR A 620 -29.40 13.84 -26.27
C THR A 620 -28.06 13.63 -25.58
N ALA A 621 -27.52 14.72 -25.00
CA ALA A 621 -26.30 14.67 -24.21
C ALA A 621 -26.66 14.26 -22.77
N TYR A 622 -26.59 12.97 -22.47
CA TYR A 622 -26.77 12.42 -21.12
C TYR A 622 -25.50 12.67 -20.30
N ASP A 623 -24.49 11.83 -20.49
CA ASP A 623 -23.19 11.88 -19.79
C ASP A 623 -22.30 13.02 -20.31
N LYS A 624 -21.49 13.64 -19.45
CA LYS A 624 -20.73 14.86 -19.79
C LYS A 624 -19.35 14.98 -19.12
N LEU A 625 -18.30 15.08 -19.94
CA LEU A 625 -16.97 15.53 -19.52
C LEU A 625 -16.84 17.05 -19.64
N THR A 626 -16.72 17.76 -18.53
CA THR A 626 -16.45 19.21 -18.51
C THR A 626 -14.97 19.49 -18.22
N VAL A 627 -14.33 20.30 -19.07
CA VAL A 627 -12.91 20.67 -18.98
C VAL A 627 -12.76 22.16 -18.65
N LYS A 628 -11.96 22.49 -17.64
CA LYS A 628 -11.73 23.86 -17.17
C LYS A 628 -10.24 24.17 -16.95
N ALA A 629 -9.91 25.46 -17.02
CA ALA A 629 -8.68 26.02 -16.50
C ALA A 629 -9.00 27.21 -15.58
N GLY A 630 -8.71 27.07 -14.29
CA GLY A 630 -9.22 27.96 -13.26
C GLY A 630 -10.76 27.94 -13.21
N SER A 631 -11.39 29.11 -13.20
CA SER A 631 -12.85 29.25 -13.27
C SER A 631 -13.43 29.06 -14.68
N THR A 632 -12.59 29.04 -15.72
CA THR A 632 -13.03 29.10 -17.13
C THR A 632 -13.28 27.70 -17.69
N THR A 633 -14.51 27.41 -18.09
CA THR A 633 -14.83 26.23 -18.91
C THR A 633 -14.26 26.41 -20.31
N LEU A 634 -13.43 25.46 -20.74
CA LEU A 634 -12.79 25.43 -22.06
C LEU A 634 -13.62 24.61 -23.06
N ALA A 635 -14.19 23.49 -22.60
CA ALA A 635 -15.12 22.67 -23.37
C ALA A 635 -16.00 21.81 -22.45
N THR A 636 -17.13 21.36 -22.99
CA THR A 636 -17.89 20.21 -22.49
C THR A 636 -18.04 19.21 -23.64
N TYR A 637 -17.73 17.95 -23.38
CA TYR A 637 -17.97 16.81 -24.27
C TYR A 637 -19.05 15.91 -23.67
N SER A 638 -19.61 15.00 -24.47
CA SER A 638 -20.65 14.05 -24.05
C SER A 638 -20.60 12.72 -24.80
N ASN A 639 -21.48 11.79 -24.44
CA ASN A 639 -21.81 10.58 -25.20
C ASN A 639 -21.99 10.84 -26.72
N LEU A 640 -22.57 11.98 -27.11
CA LEU A 640 -22.74 12.42 -28.51
C LEU A 640 -21.43 12.70 -29.25
N ASN A 641 -20.28 12.72 -28.56
CA ASN A 641 -18.96 12.97 -29.13
C ASN A 641 -18.12 11.69 -29.25
N LYS A 642 -18.72 10.51 -29.05
CA LYS A 642 -18.04 9.22 -29.18
C LYS A 642 -17.44 9.00 -30.57
N ALA A 643 -16.20 8.50 -30.61
CA ALA A 643 -15.42 8.35 -31.83
C ALA A 643 -14.33 7.28 -31.68
N THR A 644 -13.95 6.64 -32.79
CA THR A 644 -12.91 5.61 -32.81
C THR A 644 -11.54 6.20 -32.45
N GLY A 645 -10.97 5.78 -31.31
CA GLY A 645 -9.66 6.23 -30.84
C GLY A 645 -9.64 7.65 -30.27
N TYR A 646 -8.44 8.13 -29.98
CA TYR A 646 -8.23 9.45 -29.37
C TYR A 646 -8.22 10.58 -30.39
N VAL A 647 -8.71 11.75 -29.96
CA VAL A 647 -8.59 13.01 -30.68
C VAL A 647 -7.88 14.03 -29.79
N GLN A 648 -6.79 14.62 -30.27
CA GLN A 648 -6.12 15.70 -29.53
C GLN A 648 -7.02 16.94 -29.46
N ARG A 649 -7.16 17.48 -28.25
CA ARG A 649 -7.80 18.76 -27.95
C ARG A 649 -6.73 19.77 -27.56
N SER A 650 -6.97 21.04 -27.87
CA SER A 650 -5.99 22.11 -27.68
C SER A 650 -6.69 23.45 -27.46
N PHE A 651 -6.24 24.22 -26.47
CA PHE A 651 -6.85 25.47 -26.00
C PHE A 651 -5.78 26.50 -25.64
N ASP A 652 -5.89 27.72 -26.15
CA ASP A 652 -5.10 28.85 -25.68
C ASP A 652 -5.55 29.24 -24.27
N ILE A 653 -4.64 29.15 -23.30
CA ILE A 653 -4.82 29.57 -21.90
C ILE A 653 -3.81 30.67 -21.51
N SER A 654 -3.26 31.38 -22.48
CA SER A 654 -2.36 32.54 -22.27
C SER A 654 -3.03 33.69 -21.49
N SER A 655 -4.36 33.71 -21.42
CA SER A 655 -5.13 34.59 -20.52
C SER A 655 -4.85 34.35 -19.03
N LEU A 656 -4.25 33.20 -18.68
CA LEU A 656 -3.82 32.83 -17.34
C LEU A 656 -2.31 33.08 -17.10
N ALA A 657 -1.61 33.72 -18.05
CA ALA A 657 -0.19 34.03 -17.91
C ALA A 657 0.08 35.01 -16.75
N GLY A 658 1.05 34.67 -15.90
CA GLY A 658 1.32 35.35 -14.64
C GLY A 658 0.50 34.82 -13.45
N THR A 659 -0.30 33.75 -13.64
CA THR A 659 -1.14 33.15 -12.59
C THR A 659 -0.82 31.67 -12.37
N THR A 660 -1.35 31.12 -11.28
CA THR A 660 -1.46 29.67 -11.09
C THR A 660 -2.92 29.28 -11.18
N ALA A 661 -3.25 28.31 -12.03
CA ALA A 661 -4.61 27.88 -12.31
C ALA A 661 -4.73 26.36 -12.23
N THR A 662 -5.88 25.85 -11.79
CA THR A 662 -6.14 24.40 -11.81
C THR A 662 -6.72 24.01 -13.16
N ILE A 663 -6.03 23.10 -13.86
CA ILE A 663 -6.61 22.34 -14.98
C ILE A 663 -7.47 21.25 -14.34
N SER A 664 -8.73 21.13 -14.74
CA SER A 664 -9.64 20.12 -14.20
C SER A 664 -10.56 19.53 -15.25
N PHE A 665 -10.77 18.23 -15.16
CA PHE A 665 -11.74 17.43 -15.88
C PHE A 665 -12.74 16.87 -14.88
N SER A 666 -14.03 16.90 -15.21
CA SER A 666 -15.10 16.30 -14.41
C SER A 666 -16.00 15.52 -15.35
N GLY A 667 -16.05 14.21 -15.15
CA GLY A 667 -17.08 13.33 -15.69
C GLY A 667 -18.37 13.44 -14.87
N VAL A 668 -19.47 13.05 -15.49
CA VAL A 668 -20.80 12.86 -14.90
C VAL A 668 -21.53 11.85 -15.78
N GLU A 669 -21.89 10.70 -15.22
CA GLU A 669 -22.65 9.63 -15.88
C GLU A 669 -24.10 9.59 -15.39
N ASP A 670 -25.01 9.27 -16.30
CA ASP A 670 -26.45 9.09 -16.09
C ASP A 670 -26.75 7.78 -15.30
N SER A 671 -28.01 7.59 -14.91
CA SER A 671 -28.52 6.34 -14.31
C SER A 671 -28.38 5.06 -15.16
N SER A 672 -28.12 5.15 -16.47
CA SER A 672 -28.06 3.98 -17.35
C SER A 672 -27.20 4.17 -18.61
N LEU A 673 -26.56 3.07 -19.04
CA LEU A 673 -25.65 2.95 -20.21
C LEU A 673 -24.33 3.70 -20.04
N GLN A 674 -23.22 3.04 -20.36
CA GLN A 674 -21.88 3.57 -20.07
C GLN A 674 -21.43 4.63 -21.09
N THR A 675 -20.73 5.65 -20.62
CA THR A 675 -19.89 6.54 -21.44
C THR A 675 -18.53 6.72 -20.78
N SER A 676 -17.50 6.13 -21.38
CA SER A 676 -16.11 6.21 -20.94
C SER A 676 -15.44 7.47 -21.49
N PHE A 677 -15.00 8.39 -20.61
CA PHE A 677 -14.23 9.58 -20.97
C PHE A 677 -12.75 9.39 -20.64
N VAL A 678 -11.93 9.14 -21.66
CA VAL A 678 -10.55 8.67 -21.47
C VAL A 678 -9.56 9.76 -21.90
N VAL A 679 -8.95 10.40 -20.91
CA VAL A 679 -8.00 11.52 -21.05
C VAL A 679 -6.57 11.01 -20.90
N ASP A 680 -5.70 11.39 -21.82
CA ASP A 680 -4.29 11.00 -21.82
C ASP A 680 -3.36 12.08 -22.41
N ASP A 681 -2.04 11.93 -22.27
CA ASP A 681 -0.98 12.76 -22.86
C ASP A 681 -1.27 14.27 -22.73
N THR A 682 -1.53 14.72 -21.50
CA THR A 682 -1.89 16.11 -21.20
C THR A 682 -0.66 17.03 -21.22
N ALA A 683 -0.82 18.27 -21.69
CA ALA A 683 0.25 19.26 -21.71
C ALA A 683 -0.27 20.67 -21.41
N VAL A 684 0.53 21.46 -20.72
CA VAL A 684 0.44 22.93 -20.68
C VAL A 684 1.79 23.44 -21.14
N THR A 685 1.89 23.63 -22.46
CA THR A 685 3.16 23.97 -23.14
C THR A 685 3.28 25.49 -23.25
N LEU A 686 4.46 26.02 -22.91
CA LEU A 686 4.77 27.44 -23.12
C LEU A 686 5.46 27.70 -24.48
N SER A 687 5.19 28.89 -25.03
CA SER A 687 5.84 29.47 -26.21
C SER A 687 5.93 31.01 -26.12
#